data_AF-A0A0C5RKU5-F1
#
_entry.id   AF-A0A0C5RKU5-F1
#
_cell.length_a   1.000
_cell.length_b   1.000
_cell.length_c   1.000
_cell.angle_alpha   90.00
_cell.angle_beta   90.00
_cell.angle_gamma   90.00
#
_symmetry.space_group_name_H-M   'P 1'
#
loop_
_entity.id
_entity.type
_entity.pdbx_description
1 polymer ?
#
loop_
_entity_poly.entity_id
_entity_poly.type
_entity_poly.pdbx_seq_one_letter_code
_entity_poly.pdbx_strand_id
1 'polypeptide(L)'
;MKKWWNKFKKLLIPTTLSLGVVALVSASCFNPNPKQNNQASFQFNINKLSNNKANIIVNAKDLNLSNSNNVIKALVTNTVSNASKQIEIKQTNNQSFSLDLNNLEANTSYQINQIKINDQVFSTSFSFKTLNHLNLLKSISHNYENKQINTTVELINDSYKTKYDTLVVRYTTNDQLEQTYHQLVDLNNVNNKIKISFKPFITNRNFKLTTLALTNQSDLKDESKWSLINLDQFKLNSVKVDPSITSVKNYRYDFSNDQLSINLKSDDLGFTNNQEVVLVLDNNQTLSSTLKVDNNGLVAFNVSLKDLKNQINFKVLKINLKTKPANLIQNINNSSDNTIYDSSKSDFEIKGSRTNPSSYLKDLNLESINSNKDLVFRTSLSNLVNNSDETSVVLEFETENKTRLFTNPTIIKPTYKDELVEAKFTLSLNNTKASSLTFKKAWKLSSNNQRVAFSTKPNSKLTDKVFSLDDLIKNVNLSLDQLEFYEPQNTSINFKVPLNISNLLNIDAYLASIKLVNENNQVISFNNINLSTINNQTFIKTTLTNLVKNSVYKLQSIDLISKLNQSSTNLYNKDQTNNLNDKQTSFTTLSLDNDQKIEYNKAYLTKAVEHDTRVDNPNYHVYPKNENQLNQYYRYFIPKNEVYQQAYDMTVGLNYQAVGDNGQTSATQGTGWILDYIQPNDKDSYPTTFFIATNMHVAARFNYLENEVLEGATIPDSSYISRRTHPKTGLYLVYNPYLDKGQKNDNAPYDQNLNRSLIATKIKEFAIVYTATNFLDKNFLANYRYTSTKPTNPSNLPDHAKDFVVLKVVFNDERAARIITRDFYYKYKNKRHKFAKYSLLTNSIDQLVNRSDFYIFGYAGGIPTINKPTTTKDFSTGAKLLINQAFGNYFLNKYNQIIPGIVNGSITNNFLNFRNQTGFVDDYQYFNIMYSFKDSALTSGSSGSVVLNGNKEIIGIHFAMVRPLDGSLAEPLIFEGFRINDQLILPAYDLINGGAPHQVYSYKQAFRKHFKDAKSWLFDEDPEWINQVETKKPININEINSREPKSAFIVDKLVYANRSPVANR
;
A
#
# COMPACT_ATOMS: atom_id res chain seq x y z
N MET A 1 12.13 58.58 33.53
CA MET A 1 12.98 57.76 34.42
C MET A 1 12.24 56.74 35.29
N LYS A 2 11.16 57.07 36.02
CA LYS A 2 10.42 56.09 36.87
C LYS A 2 9.81 54.89 36.11
N LYS A 3 9.36 55.09 34.86
CA LYS A 3 8.92 54.00 33.94
C LYS A 3 10.08 53.14 33.38
N TRP A 4 11.30 53.68 33.30
CA TRP A 4 12.50 52.93 32.87
C TRP A 4 13.01 52.02 34.00
N TRP A 5 12.99 52.51 35.24
CA TRP A 5 13.35 51.75 36.45
C TRP A 5 12.44 50.54 36.71
N ASN A 6 11.14 50.66 36.46
CA ASN A 6 10.19 49.54 36.63
C ASN A 6 10.28 48.46 35.54
N LYS A 7 10.89 48.75 34.38
CA LYS A 7 11.14 47.77 33.31
C LYS A 7 12.44 46.99 33.57
N PHE A 8 13.44 47.61 34.20
CA PHE A 8 14.73 46.99 34.55
C PHE A 8 14.60 45.93 35.66
N LYS A 9 13.67 46.10 36.62
CA LYS A 9 13.42 45.13 37.70
C LYS A 9 12.86 43.77 37.26
N LYS A 10 12.35 43.62 36.03
CA LYS A 10 11.82 42.34 35.52
C LYS A 10 12.84 41.48 34.76
N LEU A 11 14.11 41.90 34.69
CA LEU A 11 15.15 41.23 33.89
C LEU A 11 16.25 40.54 34.72
N LEU A 12 16.09 40.41 36.04
CA LEU A 12 17.05 39.76 36.93
C LEU A 12 16.37 38.66 37.77
N ILE A 13 16.40 37.43 37.28
CA ILE A 13 16.37 36.18 38.06
C ILE A 13 17.61 35.37 37.60
N PRO A 14 18.37 34.73 38.50
CA PRO A 14 19.79 34.48 38.31
C PRO A 14 20.05 33.23 37.46
N THR A 15 20.68 33.43 36.30
CA THR A 15 21.47 32.39 35.64
C THR A 15 22.89 32.44 36.20
N THR A 16 23.19 31.59 37.19
CA THR A 16 24.59 31.26 37.53
C THR A 16 25.13 30.29 36.49
N LEU A 17 25.71 30.82 35.43
CA LEU A 17 26.69 30.14 34.57
C LEU A 17 28.03 30.84 34.80
N SER A 18 28.98 30.11 35.38
CA SER A 18 30.32 30.58 35.71
C SER A 18 31.19 30.68 34.45
N LEU A 19 31.55 31.91 34.08
CA LEU A 19 32.78 32.25 33.37
C LEU A 19 33.60 33.16 34.30
N GLY A 20 34.91 32.94 34.34
CA GLY A 20 35.95 33.50 35.22
C GLY A 20 35.56 34.69 36.12
N VAL A 21 35.44 34.43 37.43
CA VAL A 21 35.29 35.48 38.45
C VAL A 21 36.67 35.95 38.89
N VAL A 22 37.06 37.15 38.48
CA VAL A 22 37.97 38.00 39.27
C VAL A 22 37.07 38.82 40.20
N ALA A 23 36.92 38.38 41.45
CA ALA A 23 36.23 39.17 42.46
C ALA A 23 37.22 40.17 43.06
N LEU A 24 37.09 41.45 42.69
CA LEU A 24 37.81 42.55 43.34
C LEU A 24 36.96 42.99 44.54
N VAL A 25 37.43 42.74 45.76
CA VAL A 25 36.81 43.25 46.99
C VAL A 25 37.80 44.19 47.68
N SER A 26 37.45 45.48 47.78
CA SER A 26 38.18 46.45 48.60
C SER A 26 37.58 46.47 50.02
N ALA A 27 38.38 46.12 51.03
CA ALA A 27 38.01 46.24 52.43
C ALA A 27 38.74 47.44 53.05
N SER A 28 38.00 48.45 53.48
CA SER A 28 38.51 49.57 54.28
C SER A 28 38.53 49.18 55.76
N CYS A 29 39.69 49.25 56.40
CA CYS A 29 39.86 48.85 57.80
C CYS A 29 39.85 50.07 58.74
N PHE A 30 39.18 49.98 59.89
CA PHE A 30 39.25 50.97 60.97
C PHE A 30 40.16 50.47 62.09
N ASN A 31 41.17 51.26 62.47
CA ASN A 31 41.99 51.03 63.65
C ASN A 31 41.34 51.74 64.86
N PRO A 32 41.00 51.05 65.97
CA PRO A 32 40.28 51.65 67.10
C PRO A 32 41.12 52.58 67.97
N ASN A 33 42.37 52.92 67.60
CA ASN A 33 43.24 53.79 68.38
C ASN A 33 43.31 55.22 67.76
N PRO A 34 42.65 56.25 68.33
CA PRO A 34 42.36 57.51 67.63
C PRO A 34 43.51 58.53 67.58
N LYS A 35 44.77 58.08 67.64
CA LYS A 35 45.95 58.97 67.56
C LYS A 35 46.98 58.45 66.56
N GLN A 36 46.61 58.35 65.28
CA GLN A 36 47.47 58.48 64.08
C GLN A 36 46.63 58.20 62.81
N ASN A 37 46.51 59.21 61.93
CA ASN A 37 45.70 59.19 60.70
C ASN A 37 46.39 58.41 59.56
N ASN A 38 46.45 57.09 59.63
CA ASN A 38 46.76 56.24 58.48
C ASN A 38 45.64 55.20 58.30
N GLN A 39 44.67 55.48 57.43
CA GLN A 39 43.68 54.50 56.99
C GLN A 39 44.34 53.58 55.97
N ALA A 40 44.72 52.38 56.38
CA ALA A 40 45.16 51.34 55.46
C ALA A 40 43.95 50.66 54.81
N SER A 41 43.97 50.46 53.49
CA SER A 41 42.96 49.67 52.79
C SER A 41 43.58 48.41 52.19
N PHE A 42 42.89 47.27 52.34
CA PHE A 42 43.34 45.99 51.82
C PHE A 42 42.43 45.55 50.68
N GLN A 43 43.03 45.16 49.57
CA GLN A 43 42.33 44.62 48.41
C GLN A 43 42.72 43.15 48.23
N PHE A 44 41.72 42.28 48.28
CA PHE A 44 41.92 40.83 48.20
C PHE A 44 41.56 40.33 46.79
N ASN A 45 42.45 39.56 46.20
CA ASN A 45 42.27 38.89 44.91
C ASN A 45 42.52 37.40 45.08
N ILE A 46 41.53 36.56 44.74
CA ILE A 46 41.72 35.11 44.70
C ILE A 46 42.43 34.77 43.39
N ASN A 47 43.66 34.30 43.47
CA ASN A 47 44.44 33.91 42.30
C ASN A 47 44.23 32.43 41.95
N LYS A 48 44.10 31.55 42.96
CA LYS A 48 43.78 30.12 42.75
C LYS A 48 42.93 29.58 43.90
N LEU A 49 41.92 28.77 43.57
CA LEU A 49 41.04 28.14 44.57
C LEU A 49 40.83 26.67 44.20
N SER A 50 41.08 25.76 45.13
CA SER A 50 40.83 24.31 44.99
C SER A 50 40.10 23.76 46.23
N ASN A 51 39.88 22.44 46.25
CA ASN A 51 39.21 21.75 47.36
C ASN A 51 39.97 21.85 48.69
N ASN A 52 41.29 21.90 48.66
CA ASN A 52 42.15 21.93 49.86
C ASN A 52 43.18 23.06 49.88
N LYS A 53 43.17 23.95 48.87
CA LYS A 53 44.10 25.09 48.78
C LYS A 53 43.42 26.37 48.33
N ALA A 54 43.92 27.50 48.80
CA ALA A 54 43.58 28.81 48.26
C ALA A 54 44.84 29.67 48.21
N ASN A 55 45.11 30.29 47.05
CA ASN A 55 46.14 31.31 46.90
C ASN A 55 45.42 32.67 46.78
N ILE A 56 45.62 33.53 47.78
CA ILE A 56 44.99 34.85 47.87
C ILE A 56 46.09 35.90 47.83
N ILE A 57 45.99 36.82 46.88
CA ILE A 57 46.86 37.99 46.80
C ILE A 57 46.19 39.12 47.56
N VAL A 58 46.90 39.69 48.53
CA VAL A 58 46.46 40.83 49.32
C VAL A 58 47.29 42.04 48.91
N ASN A 59 46.67 43.07 48.37
CA ASN A 59 47.32 44.34 48.08
C ASN A 59 47.00 45.33 49.21
N ALA A 60 48.03 45.82 49.90
CA ALA A 60 47.89 46.85 50.91
C ALA A 60 48.09 48.21 50.24
N LYS A 61 47.00 48.95 50.01
CA LYS A 61 47.06 50.32 49.51
C LYS A 61 47.29 51.27 50.69
N ASP A 62 48.12 52.28 50.46
CA ASP A 62 48.41 53.36 51.41
C ASP A 62 49.24 52.95 52.65
N LEU A 63 49.88 51.77 52.62
CA LEU A 63 50.86 51.32 53.60
C LEU A 63 52.28 51.38 53.00
N ASN A 64 53.14 52.25 53.54
CA ASN A 64 54.53 52.36 53.11
C ASN A 64 55.38 51.29 53.83
N LEU A 65 55.53 50.11 53.21
CA LEU A 65 56.21 48.95 53.77
C LEU A 65 57.63 48.79 53.21
N SER A 66 58.41 49.87 53.23
CA SER A 66 59.74 49.93 52.59
C SER A 66 60.84 49.08 53.26
N ASN A 67 60.57 48.46 54.42
CA ASN A 67 61.51 47.56 55.09
C ASN A 67 61.18 46.09 54.81
N SER A 68 62.16 45.33 54.32
CA SER A 68 62.05 43.91 53.94
C SER A 68 61.86 42.93 55.12
N ASN A 69 61.78 43.42 56.36
CA ASN A 69 61.71 42.59 57.58
C ASN A 69 60.31 42.59 58.24
N ASN A 70 59.25 42.95 57.52
CA ASN A 70 57.91 42.94 58.10
C ASN A 70 57.39 41.50 58.29
N VAL A 71 57.03 41.13 59.52
CA VAL A 71 56.35 39.86 59.80
C VAL A 71 54.85 40.07 59.66
N ILE A 72 54.24 39.40 58.69
CA ILE A 72 52.82 39.56 58.39
C ILE A 72 52.09 38.26 58.67
N LYS A 73 51.02 38.33 59.46
CA LYS A 73 50.21 37.16 59.84
C LYS A 73 48.73 37.43 59.58
N ALA A 74 48.03 36.51 58.93
CA ALA A 74 46.58 36.54 58.80
C ALA A 74 45.92 35.56 59.78
N LEU A 75 44.80 35.96 60.38
CA LEU A 75 43.92 35.06 61.12
C LEU A 75 42.81 34.58 60.18
N VAL A 76 42.84 33.30 59.83
CA VAL A 76 41.85 32.66 58.97
C VAL A 76 40.95 31.75 59.80
N THR A 77 39.66 32.02 59.80
CA THR A 77 38.66 31.29 60.58
C THR A 77 37.80 30.44 59.66
N ASN A 78 37.68 29.14 59.96
CA ASN A 78 36.65 28.29 59.38
C ASN A 78 35.30 28.73 59.96
N THR A 79 34.38 29.22 59.14
CA THR A 79 33.13 29.82 59.62
C THR A 79 32.14 28.79 60.18
N VAL A 80 32.38 27.50 59.96
CA VAL A 80 31.51 26.42 60.45
C VAL A 80 32.00 25.89 61.79
N SER A 81 33.29 25.57 61.91
CA SER A 81 33.86 25.05 63.15
C SER A 81 34.34 26.13 64.13
N ASN A 82 34.38 27.39 63.69
CA ASN A 82 35.01 28.52 64.38
C ASN A 82 36.51 28.32 64.70
N ALA A 83 37.13 27.25 64.18
CA ALA A 83 38.56 27.02 64.33
C ALA A 83 39.32 28.10 63.54
N SER A 84 40.21 28.80 64.23
CA SER A 84 41.03 29.87 63.64
C SER A 84 42.48 29.43 63.60
N LYS A 85 43.14 29.67 62.46
CA LYS A 85 44.57 29.40 62.29
C LYS A 85 45.27 30.69 61.89
N GLN A 86 46.36 30.99 62.59
CA GLN A 86 47.25 32.08 62.21
C GLN A 86 48.22 31.59 61.14
N ILE A 87 48.33 32.32 60.05
CA ILE A 87 49.13 31.93 58.88
C ILE A 87 50.07 33.07 58.54
N GLU A 88 51.35 32.74 58.45
CA GLU A 88 52.39 33.69 58.05
C GLU A 88 52.33 33.95 56.55
N ILE A 89 52.35 35.22 56.16
CA ILE A 89 52.21 35.67 54.79
C ILE A 89 53.59 36.03 54.25
N LYS A 90 53.94 35.50 53.07
CA LYS A 90 55.19 35.89 52.40
C LYS A 90 54.97 37.16 51.59
N GLN A 91 55.79 38.17 51.84
CA GLN A 91 55.81 39.40 51.04
C GLN A 91 56.26 39.09 49.62
N THR A 92 55.45 39.45 48.63
CA THR A 92 55.75 39.21 47.22
C THR A 92 56.36 40.44 46.54
N ASN A 93 55.99 41.65 46.97
CA ASN A 93 56.67 42.90 46.62
C ASN A 93 56.32 44.01 47.65
N ASN A 94 56.68 45.27 47.40
CA ASN A 94 56.49 46.37 48.35
C ASN A 94 55.02 46.70 48.67
N GLN A 95 54.03 46.18 47.94
CA GLN A 95 52.60 46.50 48.13
C GLN A 95 51.65 45.29 48.06
N SER A 96 52.16 44.09 47.75
CA SER A 96 51.37 42.86 47.65
C SER A 96 51.96 41.70 48.43
N PHE A 97 51.08 40.83 48.93
CA PHE A 97 51.40 39.65 49.71
C PHE A 97 50.64 38.44 49.17
N SER A 98 51.28 37.26 49.17
CA SER A 98 50.63 36.01 48.78
C SER A 98 50.34 35.17 50.02
N LEU A 99 49.07 34.84 50.21
CA LEU A 99 48.59 33.94 51.25
C LEU A 99 48.28 32.58 50.62
N ASP A 100 49.16 31.62 50.87
CA ASP A 100 49.02 30.23 50.45
C ASP A 100 48.39 29.39 51.56
N LEU A 101 47.08 29.20 51.47
CA LEU A 101 46.31 28.36 52.37
C LEU A 101 46.35 26.92 51.85
N ASN A 102 46.82 26.00 52.68
CA ASN A 102 46.84 24.57 52.40
C ASN A 102 46.07 23.80 53.49
N ASN A 103 45.64 22.58 53.17
CA ASN A 103 44.88 21.69 54.05
C ASN A 103 43.52 22.29 54.48
N LEU A 104 42.86 23.00 53.56
CA LEU A 104 41.49 23.46 53.77
C LEU A 104 40.50 22.28 53.60
N GLU A 105 39.39 22.34 54.31
CA GLU A 105 38.24 21.45 54.13
C GLU A 105 37.48 21.85 52.85
N ALA A 106 37.03 20.86 52.09
CA ALA A 106 36.28 21.08 50.85
C ALA A 106 34.86 21.59 51.16
N ASN A 107 34.34 22.51 50.32
CA ASN A 107 33.02 23.14 50.46
C ASN A 107 32.84 23.94 51.77
N THR A 108 33.92 24.32 52.43
CA THR A 108 33.91 25.06 53.69
C THR A 108 34.14 26.54 53.45
N SER A 109 33.39 27.38 54.16
CA SER A 109 33.57 28.84 54.09
C SER A 109 34.63 29.27 55.10
N TYR A 110 35.52 30.13 54.66
CA TYR A 110 36.61 30.68 55.43
C TYR A 110 36.53 32.20 55.42
N GLN A 111 36.89 32.82 56.53
CA GLN A 111 36.94 34.26 56.68
C GLN A 111 38.31 34.69 57.17
N ILE A 112 38.90 35.67 56.48
CA ILE A 112 40.07 36.40 56.98
C ILE A 112 39.54 37.56 57.81
N ASN A 113 39.77 37.49 59.12
CA ASN A 113 39.20 38.42 60.10
C ASN A 113 40.19 39.51 60.52
N GLN A 114 41.48 39.19 60.50
CA GLN A 114 42.54 40.08 60.95
C GLN A 114 43.81 39.87 60.12
N ILE A 115 44.50 40.97 59.81
CA ILE A 115 45.86 40.95 59.31
C ILE A 115 46.72 41.70 60.33
N LYS A 116 47.74 41.04 60.86
CA LYS A 116 48.75 41.64 61.74
C LYS A 116 50.00 41.92 60.91
N ILE A 117 50.45 43.17 60.87
CA ILE A 117 51.73 43.57 60.26
C ILE A 117 52.62 44.05 61.41
N ASN A 118 53.69 43.31 61.69
CA ASN A 118 54.51 43.47 62.89
C ASN A 118 53.65 43.37 64.17
N ASP A 119 53.42 44.50 64.84
CA ASP A 119 52.59 44.60 66.04
C ASP A 119 51.25 45.31 65.85
N GLN A 120 50.98 45.83 64.65
CA GLN A 120 49.71 46.48 64.35
C GLN A 120 48.69 45.47 63.82
N VAL A 121 47.49 45.47 64.41
CA VAL A 121 46.37 44.60 64.03
C VAL A 121 45.37 45.41 63.20
N PHE A 122 45.08 44.92 62.00
CA PHE A 122 44.08 45.50 61.10
C PHE A 122 42.90 44.54 60.98
N SER A 123 41.72 44.98 61.42
CA SER A 123 40.48 44.20 61.27
C SER A 123 39.98 44.29 59.83
N THR A 124 39.74 43.13 59.21
CA THR A 124 39.24 43.00 57.83
C THR A 124 38.14 41.94 57.78
N SER A 125 37.34 41.93 56.73
CA SER A 125 36.33 40.89 56.50
C SER A 125 36.39 40.43 55.05
N PHE A 126 37.20 39.40 54.78
CA PHE A 126 37.22 38.75 53.47
C PHE A 126 36.80 37.30 53.59
N SER A 127 35.65 36.96 53.00
CA SER A 127 35.11 35.60 53.02
C SER A 127 35.28 34.93 51.66
N PHE A 128 35.71 33.67 51.67
CA PHE A 128 35.78 32.82 50.49
C PHE A 128 35.34 31.40 50.84
N LYS A 129 34.89 30.62 49.86
CA LYS A 129 34.40 29.25 50.06
C LYS A 129 35.16 28.30 49.16
N THR A 130 35.76 27.25 49.71
CA THR A 130 36.46 26.23 48.90
C THR A 130 35.47 25.50 47.97
N LEU A 131 35.91 25.12 46.77
CA LEU A 131 35.03 24.54 45.76
C LEU A 131 34.64 23.10 46.13
N ASN A 132 33.36 22.75 45.93
CA ASN A 132 32.87 21.37 46.00
C ASN A 132 33.23 20.63 44.69
N HIS A 133 33.41 19.32 44.73
CA HIS A 133 33.79 18.46 43.58
C HIS A 133 32.78 18.43 42.40
N LEU A 134 31.78 19.32 42.38
CA LEU A 134 30.56 19.20 41.58
C LEU A 134 30.53 19.94 40.23
N ASN A 135 31.61 20.56 39.77
CA ASN A 135 31.66 21.18 38.44
C ASN A 135 31.99 20.18 37.30
N LEU A 136 31.49 18.95 37.40
CA LEU A 136 31.72 17.89 36.42
C LEU A 136 30.57 17.78 35.39
N LEU A 137 29.33 18.01 35.81
CA LEU A 137 28.12 17.76 35.03
C LEU A 137 27.54 19.08 34.50
N LYS A 138 27.49 19.25 33.18
CA LYS A 138 26.95 20.43 32.51
C LYS A 138 25.43 20.37 32.41
N SER A 139 24.91 19.20 32.00
CA SER A 139 23.47 18.94 31.95
C SER A 139 23.18 17.44 31.88
N ILE A 140 21.99 17.06 32.31
CA ILE A 140 21.46 15.71 32.15
C ILE A 140 20.02 15.80 31.64
N SER A 141 19.65 14.98 30.66
CA SER A 141 18.30 14.94 30.09
C SER A 141 17.86 13.50 29.81
N HIS A 142 16.60 13.19 30.08
CA HIS A 142 15.99 11.89 29.83
C HIS A 142 14.86 12.01 28.81
N ASN A 143 14.81 11.07 27.87
CA ASN A 143 13.68 10.93 26.96
C ASN A 143 13.27 9.45 26.87
N TYR A 144 11.97 9.19 26.84
CA TYR A 144 11.41 7.85 26.64
C TYR A 144 10.93 7.73 25.19
N GLU A 145 11.70 7.03 24.36
CA GLU A 145 11.38 6.80 22.95
C GLU A 145 11.61 5.33 22.60
N ASN A 146 10.75 4.74 21.77
CA ASN A 146 10.88 3.37 21.27
C ASN A 146 11.03 2.30 22.37
N LYS A 147 10.26 2.43 23.45
CA LYS A 147 10.34 1.55 24.64
C LYS A 147 11.71 1.55 25.31
N GLN A 148 12.53 2.59 25.17
CA GLN A 148 13.84 2.73 25.81
C GLN A 148 13.93 4.07 26.56
N ILE A 149 14.60 4.06 27.72
CA ILE A 149 14.96 5.29 28.43
C ILE A 149 16.31 5.73 27.89
N ASN A 150 16.34 6.86 27.18
CA ASN A 150 17.55 7.46 26.66
C ASN A 150 17.98 8.60 27.58
N THR A 151 19.08 8.40 28.31
CA THR A 151 19.70 9.41 29.16
C THR A 151 20.89 10.02 28.45
N THR A 152 20.93 11.35 28.33
CA THR A 152 22.11 12.07 27.82
C THR A 152 22.77 12.83 28.96
N VAL A 153 24.06 12.58 29.17
CA VAL A 153 24.90 13.25 30.17
C VAL A 153 25.93 14.11 29.46
N GLU A 154 25.97 15.41 29.76
CA GLU A 154 26.97 16.35 29.23
C GLU A 154 27.94 16.77 30.34
N LEU A 155 29.25 16.71 30.10
CA LEU A 155 30.32 17.04 31.07
C LEU A 155 30.96 18.40 30.77
N ILE A 156 31.44 19.11 31.81
CA ILE A 156 31.91 20.53 31.71
C ILE A 156 33.34 20.67 31.15
N ASN A 157 34.21 19.65 31.23
CA ASN A 157 35.65 19.81 30.92
C ASN A 157 36.30 18.55 30.30
N ASP A 158 37.25 18.74 29.37
CA ASP A 158 38.06 17.70 28.72
C ASP A 158 39.14 17.09 29.64
N SER A 159 39.48 17.72 30.77
CA SER A 159 40.54 17.28 31.68
C SER A 159 40.31 15.91 32.35
N TYR A 160 39.12 15.34 32.21
CA TYR A 160 38.78 14.03 32.78
C TYR A 160 38.93 12.87 31.80
N LYS A 161 39.08 13.15 30.50
CA LYS A 161 39.32 12.13 29.47
C LYS A 161 40.57 11.29 29.76
N THR A 162 41.57 11.89 30.41
CA THR A 162 42.83 11.20 30.74
C THR A 162 42.81 10.42 32.06
N LYS A 163 41.77 10.56 32.90
CA LYS A 163 41.76 10.00 34.27
C LYS A 163 40.81 8.81 34.46
N TYR A 164 39.74 8.75 33.68
CA TYR A 164 38.72 7.70 33.77
C TYR A 164 38.40 7.20 32.36
N ASP A 165 38.30 5.88 32.18
CA ASP A 165 37.91 5.25 30.92
C ASP A 165 36.50 4.62 30.95
N THR A 166 35.83 4.64 32.12
CA THR A 166 34.58 3.92 32.33
C THR A 166 33.53 4.77 33.07
N LEU A 167 32.29 4.71 32.60
CA LEU A 167 31.13 5.34 33.22
C LEU A 167 30.19 4.27 33.82
N VAL A 168 29.97 4.32 35.13
CA VAL A 168 29.01 3.45 35.81
C VAL A 168 27.76 4.25 36.16
N VAL A 169 26.58 3.69 35.90
CA VAL A 169 25.31 4.35 36.21
C VAL A 169 24.51 3.50 37.17
N ARG A 170 24.12 4.09 38.31
CA ARG A 170 23.21 3.45 39.27
C ARG A 170 21.85 4.15 39.26
N TYR A 171 20.81 3.34 39.21
CA TYR A 171 19.44 3.84 39.32
C TYR A 171 18.70 3.06 40.39
N THR A 172 17.71 3.71 40.98
CA THR A 172 16.84 3.12 41.99
C THR A 172 15.42 3.10 41.43
N THR A 173 14.78 1.93 41.43
CA THR A 173 13.36 1.82 41.09
C THR A 173 12.49 2.17 42.31
N ASN A 174 11.21 2.49 42.09
CA ASN A 174 10.31 2.91 43.19
C ASN A 174 10.20 1.92 44.36
N ASP A 175 10.44 0.63 44.13
CA ASP A 175 10.49 -0.43 45.14
C ASP A 175 11.84 -0.51 45.86
N GLN A 176 12.67 0.54 45.77
CA GLN A 176 13.97 0.67 46.44
C GLN A 176 15.01 -0.38 46.02
N LEU A 177 14.77 -1.12 44.94
CA LEU A 177 15.79 -2.00 44.37
C LEU A 177 16.80 -1.15 43.59
N GLU A 178 18.01 -1.06 44.13
CA GLU A 178 19.15 -0.42 43.46
C GLU A 178 19.69 -1.38 42.41
N GLN A 179 19.75 -0.94 41.16
CA GLN A 179 20.41 -1.69 40.09
C GLN A 179 21.58 -0.88 39.56
N THR A 180 22.74 -1.54 39.50
CA THR A 180 23.97 -0.99 38.94
C THR A 180 24.11 -1.49 37.50
N TYR A 181 24.15 -0.56 36.56
CA TYR A 181 24.44 -0.86 35.16
C TYR A 181 25.82 -0.33 34.80
N HIS A 182 26.67 -1.25 34.35
CA HIS A 182 28.01 -0.92 33.89
C HIS A 182 27.95 -0.70 32.38
N GLN A 183 28.21 0.51 31.92
CA GLN A 183 28.40 0.77 30.50
C GLN A 183 29.84 1.22 30.26
N LEU A 184 30.61 0.39 29.56
CA LEU A 184 31.93 0.81 29.10
C LEU A 184 31.72 1.89 28.03
N VAL A 185 32.12 3.12 28.35
CA VAL A 185 32.09 4.26 27.45
C VAL A 185 33.50 4.80 27.40
N ASP A 186 34.19 4.61 26.28
CA ASP A 186 35.53 5.15 26.07
C ASP A 186 35.48 6.67 26.04
N LEU A 187 35.78 7.30 27.18
CA LEU A 187 35.69 8.74 27.38
C LEU A 187 36.66 9.53 26.50
N ASN A 188 37.69 8.87 25.92
CA ASN A 188 38.63 9.53 25.00
C ASN A 188 38.01 9.86 23.64
N ASN A 189 36.98 9.12 23.21
CA ASN A 189 36.41 9.20 21.87
C ASN A 189 35.06 9.94 21.80
N VAL A 190 34.56 10.51 22.90
CA VAL A 190 33.22 11.13 22.97
C VAL A 190 33.30 12.66 23.04
N ASN A 191 32.49 13.34 22.21
CA ASN A 191 32.30 14.80 22.20
C ASN A 191 31.48 15.27 23.41
N ASN A 192 32.00 15.15 24.63
CA ASN A 192 31.50 15.67 25.92
C ASN A 192 30.02 15.35 26.27
N LYS A 193 29.30 14.61 25.42
CA LYS A 193 27.91 14.16 25.53
C LYS A 193 27.86 12.66 25.40
N ILE A 194 27.48 12.00 26.47
CA ILE A 194 27.38 10.55 26.55
C ILE A 194 25.89 10.19 26.50
N LYS A 195 25.49 9.43 25.47
CA LYS A 195 24.13 8.91 25.35
C LYS A 195 24.10 7.47 25.87
N ILE A 196 23.23 7.25 26.85
CA ILE A 196 23.05 5.99 27.54
C ILE A 196 21.62 5.52 27.26
N SER A 197 21.49 4.39 26.59
CA SER A 197 20.19 3.82 26.24
C SER A 197 19.93 2.60 27.10
N PHE A 198 18.94 2.71 27.98
CA PHE A 198 18.47 1.60 28.80
C PHE A 198 17.31 0.93 28.09
N LYS A 199 17.47 -0.35 27.73
CA LYS A 199 16.32 -1.22 27.47
C LYS A 199 15.70 -1.53 28.85
N PRO A 200 14.45 -1.12 29.14
CA PRO A 200 13.81 -1.49 30.37
C PRO A 200 13.66 -3.02 30.37
N PHE A 201 14.44 -3.70 31.19
CA PHE A 201 14.28 -5.13 31.44
C PHE A 201 12.98 -5.44 32.19
N ILE A 202 12.31 -4.41 32.71
CA ILE A 202 11.06 -4.52 33.46
C ILE A 202 10.16 -3.34 33.05
N THR A 203 9.20 -3.61 32.18
CA THR A 203 8.09 -2.69 31.89
C THR A 203 7.31 -2.44 33.20
N ASN A 204 6.86 -1.20 33.45
CA ASN A 204 6.01 -0.76 34.58
C ASN A 204 6.66 -0.32 35.92
N ARG A 205 7.92 0.10 35.96
CA ARG A 205 8.48 0.77 37.16
C ARG A 205 8.71 2.26 36.87
N ASN A 206 8.40 3.17 37.80
CA ASN A 206 9.00 4.51 37.69
C ASN A 206 10.47 4.39 38.11
N PHE A 207 11.33 5.07 37.36
CA PHE A 207 12.76 5.06 37.56
C PHE A 207 13.19 6.40 38.13
N LYS A 208 14.03 6.36 39.18
CA LYS A 208 14.76 7.53 39.66
C LYS A 208 16.25 7.27 39.50
N LEU A 209 16.90 8.08 38.68
CA LEU A 209 18.35 8.05 38.57
C LEU A 209 18.95 8.78 39.79
N THR A 210 19.68 8.05 40.63
CA THR A 210 20.15 8.55 41.93
C THR A 210 21.65 8.85 41.94
N THR A 211 22.47 8.02 41.28
CA THR A 211 23.93 8.16 41.31
C THR A 211 24.59 7.83 39.98
N LEU A 212 25.60 8.62 39.61
CA LEU A 212 26.48 8.36 38.47
C LEU A 212 27.92 8.27 38.98
N ALA A 213 28.69 7.28 38.54
CA ALA A 213 30.04 7.05 39.03
C ALA A 213 31.04 6.99 37.87
N LEU A 214 32.17 7.67 38.02
CA LEU A 214 33.29 7.60 37.08
C LEU A 214 34.41 6.75 37.68
N THR A 215 34.93 5.79 36.92
CA THR A 215 35.99 4.88 37.36
C THR A 215 36.86 4.43 36.18
N ASN A 216 37.94 3.71 36.46
CA ASN A 216 38.70 3.00 35.43
C ASN A 216 38.25 1.55 35.34
N GLN A 217 38.39 0.93 34.18
CA GLN A 217 37.99 -0.45 33.93
C GLN A 217 38.68 -1.42 34.91
N SER A 218 39.94 -1.13 35.25
CA SER A 218 40.71 -1.88 36.24
C SER A 218 40.15 -1.78 37.67
N ASP A 219 39.41 -0.72 37.99
CA ASP A 219 38.89 -0.41 39.32
C ASP A 219 37.38 -0.71 39.46
N LEU A 220 36.77 -1.36 38.47
CA LEU A 220 35.35 -1.73 38.50
C LEU A 220 34.95 -2.61 39.69
N LYS A 221 35.89 -3.34 40.29
CA LYS A 221 35.63 -4.20 41.46
C LYS A 221 35.80 -3.51 42.82
N ASP A 222 36.36 -2.29 42.84
CA ASP A 222 36.64 -1.56 44.07
C ASP A 222 35.88 -0.24 44.09
N GLU A 223 34.67 -0.27 44.67
CA GLU A 223 33.78 0.90 44.73
C GLU A 223 34.36 2.07 45.51
N SER A 224 35.34 1.83 46.39
CA SER A 224 36.02 2.89 47.14
C SER A 224 36.81 3.84 46.25
N LYS A 225 37.18 3.39 45.05
CA LYS A 225 37.90 4.18 44.05
C LYS A 225 36.96 4.94 43.10
N TRP A 226 35.66 4.71 43.19
CA TRP A 226 34.70 5.34 42.29
C TRP A 226 34.49 6.80 42.67
N SER A 227 34.46 7.66 41.65
CA SER A 227 34.08 9.06 41.84
C SER A 227 32.57 9.19 41.67
N LEU A 228 31.85 9.16 42.79
CA LEU A 228 30.39 9.21 42.85
C LEU A 228 29.87 10.65 42.66
N ILE A 229 28.86 10.79 41.81
CA ILE A 229 28.11 12.01 41.54
C ILE A 229 26.67 11.73 41.97
N ASN A 230 26.26 12.31 43.10
CA ASN A 230 24.88 12.24 43.56
C ASN A 230 24.00 13.15 42.68
N LEU A 231 22.94 12.58 42.11
CA LEU A 231 22.06 13.25 41.17
C LEU A 231 20.76 13.79 41.80
N ASP A 232 20.52 13.53 43.09
CA ASP A 232 19.32 14.03 43.81
C ASP A 232 19.20 15.56 43.79
N GLN A 233 20.34 16.25 43.66
CA GLN A 233 20.39 17.71 43.55
C GLN A 233 19.83 18.27 42.23
N PHE A 234 19.70 17.47 41.17
CA PHE A 234 19.29 17.94 39.84
C PHE A 234 17.76 17.94 39.61
N LYS A 235 16.94 17.59 40.62
CA LYS A 235 15.46 17.57 40.55
C LYS A 235 14.91 16.95 39.25
N LEU A 236 15.43 15.80 38.86
CA LEU A 236 14.99 15.08 37.66
C LEU A 236 13.54 14.63 37.81
N ASN A 237 12.70 14.91 36.81
CA ASN A 237 11.31 14.44 36.79
C ASN A 237 11.28 12.91 36.69
N SER A 238 10.40 12.27 37.46
CA SER A 238 10.15 10.84 37.33
C SER A 238 9.52 10.53 35.96
N VAL A 239 10.08 9.55 35.27
CA VAL A 239 9.51 9.06 34.01
C VAL A 239 8.33 8.15 34.35
N LYS A 240 7.11 8.58 34.03
CA LYS A 240 5.90 7.75 34.12
C LYS A 240 5.80 6.89 32.85
N VAL A 241 5.79 5.58 33.03
CA VAL A 241 5.55 4.61 31.95
C VAL A 241 4.09 4.17 32.03
N ASP A 242 3.33 4.26 30.94
CA ASP A 242 1.95 3.79 30.91
C ASP A 242 1.89 2.27 31.18
N PRO A 243 0.95 1.78 32.02
CA PRO A 243 0.84 0.36 32.33
C PRO A 243 0.48 -0.44 31.07
N SER A 244 1.08 -1.63 30.94
CA SER A 244 0.86 -2.51 29.79
C SER A 244 -0.61 -2.93 29.66
N ILE A 245 -1.11 -2.95 28.42
CA ILE A 245 -2.49 -3.35 28.12
C ILE A 245 -2.52 -4.87 27.95
N THR A 246 -3.04 -5.60 28.95
CA THR A 246 -3.36 -7.03 28.78
C THR A 246 -4.58 -7.16 27.86
N SER A 247 -4.47 -7.93 26.78
CA SER A 247 -5.55 -8.11 25.80
C SER A 247 -5.86 -9.58 25.58
N VAL A 248 -7.13 -9.91 25.33
CA VAL A 248 -7.54 -11.25 24.91
C VAL A 248 -7.06 -11.46 23.46
N LYS A 249 -6.13 -12.40 23.25
CA LYS A 249 -5.58 -12.69 21.92
C LYS A 249 -6.57 -13.51 21.09
N ASN A 250 -7.13 -14.55 21.70
CA ASN A 250 -8.19 -15.38 21.12
C ASN A 250 -8.87 -16.21 22.22
N TYR A 251 -10.03 -16.78 21.88
CA TYR A 251 -10.73 -17.76 22.70
C TYR A 251 -11.31 -18.85 21.79
N ARG A 252 -11.50 -20.05 22.33
CA ARG A 252 -12.07 -21.19 21.62
C ARG A 252 -13.00 -21.96 22.54
N TYR A 253 -14.20 -22.28 22.06
CA TYR A 253 -15.10 -23.19 22.75
C TYR A 253 -14.86 -24.62 22.28
N ASP A 254 -14.62 -25.52 23.22
CA ASP A 254 -14.56 -26.96 23.00
C ASP A 254 -15.92 -27.57 23.35
N PHE A 255 -16.72 -27.82 22.31
CA PHE A 255 -18.05 -28.41 22.43
C PHE A 255 -18.03 -29.82 23.00
N SER A 256 -16.95 -30.57 22.81
CA SER A 256 -16.86 -31.97 23.29
C SER A 256 -16.68 -32.04 24.80
N ASN A 257 -16.04 -31.03 25.39
CA ASN A 257 -15.71 -31.01 26.81
C ASN A 257 -16.47 -29.94 27.62
N ASP A 258 -17.29 -29.12 26.96
CA ASP A 258 -17.95 -27.94 27.53
C ASP A 258 -16.96 -26.98 28.20
N GLN A 259 -15.83 -26.73 27.54
CA GLN A 259 -14.78 -25.85 28.05
C GLN A 259 -14.55 -24.65 27.14
N LEU A 260 -14.35 -23.49 27.76
CA LEU A 260 -13.90 -22.28 27.09
C LEU A 260 -12.42 -22.06 27.37
N SER A 261 -11.60 -22.15 26.33
CA SER A 261 -10.18 -21.79 26.38
C SER A 261 -10.01 -20.32 26.04
N ILE A 262 -9.33 -19.55 26.90
CA ILE A 262 -9.01 -18.14 26.66
C ILE A 262 -7.50 -17.97 26.71
N ASN A 263 -6.94 -17.34 25.67
CA ASN A 263 -5.53 -16.98 25.60
C ASN A 263 -5.38 -15.47 25.76
N LEU A 264 -4.70 -15.04 26.81
CA LEU A 264 -4.33 -13.66 27.07
C LEU A 264 -2.93 -13.39 26.53
N LYS A 265 -2.75 -12.19 25.94
CA LYS A 265 -1.44 -11.63 25.64
C LYS A 265 -1.20 -10.49 26.61
N SER A 266 -0.19 -10.67 27.46
CA SER A 266 0.34 -9.64 28.34
C SER A 266 1.80 -9.39 27.96
N ASP A 267 2.18 -8.12 27.88
CA ASP A 267 3.58 -7.74 27.71
C ASP A 267 4.34 -7.80 29.06
N ASP A 268 3.65 -8.01 30.20
CA ASP A 268 4.24 -8.21 31.53
C ASP A 268 4.32 -9.69 31.91
N LEU A 269 5.54 -10.15 32.21
CA LEU A 269 5.93 -11.54 32.55
C LEU A 269 5.61 -11.94 34.01
N GLY A 270 4.61 -11.33 34.65
CA GLY A 270 4.33 -11.50 36.09
C GLY A 270 3.43 -12.68 36.47
N PHE A 271 2.85 -13.39 35.51
CA PHE A 271 1.93 -14.49 35.78
C PHE A 271 2.68 -15.76 36.18
N THR A 272 2.25 -16.42 37.24
CA THR A 272 2.77 -17.74 37.64
C THR A 272 1.82 -18.85 37.21
N ASN A 273 2.38 -20.00 36.83
CA ASN A 273 1.59 -21.22 36.63
C ASN A 273 0.74 -21.51 37.88
N ASN A 274 -0.47 -22.02 37.65
CA ASN A 274 -1.46 -22.40 38.67
C ASN A 274 -2.13 -21.25 39.44
N GLN A 275 -1.96 -20.01 39.01
CA GLN A 275 -2.67 -18.91 39.63
C GLN A 275 -4.17 -18.95 39.29
N GLU A 276 -5.03 -18.79 40.30
CA GLU A 276 -6.48 -18.89 40.10
C GLU A 276 -7.04 -17.58 39.51
N VAL A 277 -7.68 -17.71 38.36
CA VAL A 277 -8.39 -16.66 37.64
C VAL A 277 -9.88 -16.87 37.77
N VAL A 278 -10.60 -15.78 37.99
CA VAL A 278 -12.05 -15.72 38.14
C VAL A 278 -12.63 -14.88 37.01
N LEU A 279 -13.51 -15.46 36.20
CA LEU A 279 -14.25 -14.76 35.17
C LEU A 279 -15.59 -14.37 35.73
N VAL A 280 -15.96 -13.10 35.60
CA VAL A 280 -17.25 -12.59 36.02
C VAL A 280 -18.09 -12.34 34.76
N LEU A 281 -19.26 -12.97 34.70
CA LEU A 281 -20.22 -12.83 33.61
C LEU A 281 -21.20 -11.69 33.88
N ASP A 282 -21.96 -11.27 32.87
CA ASP A 282 -22.97 -10.20 32.91
C ASP A 282 -24.16 -10.48 33.82
N ASN A 283 -24.43 -11.74 34.12
CA ASN A 283 -25.37 -12.16 35.14
C ASN A 283 -24.75 -12.26 36.56
N ASN A 284 -23.53 -11.74 36.75
CA ASN A 284 -22.72 -11.81 37.97
C ASN A 284 -22.30 -13.22 38.41
N GLN A 285 -22.48 -14.26 37.58
CA GLN A 285 -21.91 -15.57 37.88
C GLN A 285 -20.40 -15.55 37.69
N THR A 286 -19.69 -16.25 38.57
CA THR A 286 -18.23 -16.34 38.55
C THR A 286 -17.77 -17.75 38.22
N LEU A 287 -16.83 -17.87 37.29
CA LEU A 287 -16.21 -19.14 36.96
C LEU A 287 -14.71 -19.08 37.24
N SER A 288 -14.19 -20.05 37.97
CA SER A 288 -12.76 -20.13 38.30
C SER A 288 -12.01 -21.10 37.39
N SER A 289 -10.75 -20.77 37.10
CA SER A 289 -9.79 -21.68 36.47
C SER A 289 -8.37 -21.35 36.92
N THR A 290 -7.41 -22.20 36.59
CA THR A 290 -5.99 -21.97 36.84
C THR A 290 -5.26 -21.59 35.56
N LEU A 291 -4.37 -20.60 35.68
CA LEU A 291 -3.52 -20.15 34.58
C LEU A 291 -2.44 -21.16 34.24
N LYS A 292 -2.21 -21.33 32.94
CA LYS A 292 -1.05 -21.98 32.35
C LYS A 292 -0.31 -20.96 31.51
N VAL A 293 0.92 -20.64 31.89
CA VAL A 293 1.81 -19.73 31.20
C VAL A 293 2.74 -20.57 30.33
N ASP A 294 2.75 -20.30 29.04
CA ASP A 294 3.69 -20.93 28.13
C ASP A 294 5.05 -20.18 28.11
N ASN A 295 6.07 -20.81 27.50
CA ASN A 295 7.43 -20.26 27.44
C ASN A 295 7.53 -18.94 26.65
N ASN A 296 6.46 -18.51 25.96
CA ASN A 296 6.40 -17.28 25.17
C ASN A 296 5.61 -16.17 25.87
N GLY A 297 5.21 -16.36 27.14
CA GLY A 297 4.43 -15.39 27.91
C GLY A 297 2.95 -15.33 27.52
N LEU A 298 2.45 -16.29 26.72
CA LEU A 298 1.01 -16.43 26.52
C LEU A 298 0.42 -17.14 27.74
N VAL A 299 -0.62 -16.53 28.28
CA VAL A 299 -1.30 -17.00 29.47
C VAL A 299 -2.63 -17.58 29.04
N ALA A 300 -2.78 -18.90 29.19
CA ALA A 300 -3.97 -19.63 28.81
C ALA A 300 -4.70 -20.17 30.05
N PHE A 301 -6.02 -20.19 30.03
CA PHE A 301 -6.80 -20.93 31.02
C PHE A 301 -8.08 -21.48 30.39
N ASN A 302 -8.56 -22.59 30.96
CA ASN A 302 -9.74 -23.31 30.48
C ASN A 302 -10.84 -23.28 31.55
N VAL A 303 -11.98 -22.72 31.22
CA VAL A 303 -13.10 -22.60 32.15
C VAL A 303 -14.16 -23.63 31.80
N SER A 304 -14.57 -24.43 32.77
CA SER A 304 -15.69 -25.36 32.60
C SER A 304 -17.00 -24.58 32.56
N LEU A 305 -17.81 -24.78 31.53
CA LEU A 305 -19.15 -24.19 31.43
C LEU A 305 -20.26 -25.13 31.93
N LYS A 306 -19.89 -26.32 32.45
CA LYS A 306 -20.86 -27.36 32.86
C LYS A 306 -21.86 -26.91 33.92
N ASP A 307 -21.48 -25.94 34.75
CA ASP A 307 -22.30 -25.43 35.85
C ASP A 307 -23.21 -24.26 35.45
N LEU A 308 -23.09 -23.73 34.23
CA LEU A 308 -23.97 -22.69 33.71
C LEU A 308 -25.31 -23.30 33.27
N LYS A 309 -26.28 -23.34 34.19
CA LYS A 309 -27.64 -23.87 33.91
C LYS A 309 -28.43 -22.94 32.98
N ASN A 310 -28.89 -23.49 31.85
CA ASN A 310 -30.03 -23.08 31.02
C ASN A 310 -30.09 -21.65 30.42
N GLN A 311 -29.02 -20.85 30.45
CA GLN A 311 -28.95 -19.57 29.72
C GLN A 311 -27.95 -19.65 28.55
N ILE A 312 -28.32 -19.02 27.42
CA ILE A 312 -27.77 -19.30 26.08
C ILE A 312 -26.70 -18.27 25.65
N ASN A 313 -26.65 -17.10 26.30
CA ASN A 313 -25.70 -16.03 25.99
C ASN A 313 -25.17 -15.42 27.29
N PHE A 314 -23.85 -15.23 27.38
CA PHE A 314 -23.20 -14.53 28.49
C PHE A 314 -22.14 -13.57 27.93
N LYS A 315 -22.10 -12.35 28.47
CA LYS A 315 -21.01 -11.40 28.24
C LYS A 315 -20.02 -11.49 29.40
N VAL A 316 -18.73 -11.61 29.10
CA VAL A 316 -17.69 -11.56 30.15
C VAL A 316 -17.48 -10.10 30.55
N LEU A 317 -17.79 -9.76 31.80
CA LEU A 317 -17.65 -8.39 32.33
C LEU A 317 -16.22 -8.08 32.76
N LYS A 318 -15.58 -9.01 33.47
CA LYS A 318 -14.22 -8.83 33.96
C LYS A 318 -13.52 -10.17 34.19
N ILE A 319 -12.19 -10.14 34.10
CA ILE A 319 -11.34 -11.26 34.49
C ILE A 319 -10.49 -10.78 35.67
N ASN A 320 -10.60 -11.47 36.79
CA ASN A 320 -9.94 -11.15 38.05
C ASN A 320 -8.95 -12.25 38.45
N LEU A 321 -7.92 -11.90 39.21
CA LEU A 321 -7.11 -12.88 39.95
C LEU A 321 -7.72 -13.07 41.34
N LYS A 322 -7.89 -14.32 41.77
CA LYS A 322 -8.47 -14.58 43.10
C LYS A 322 -7.57 -14.10 44.23
N THR A 323 -6.26 -14.30 44.07
CA THR A 323 -5.21 -13.78 44.95
C THR A 323 -4.24 -12.95 44.14
N LYS A 324 -3.99 -11.72 44.61
CA LYS A 324 -3.01 -10.81 44.01
C LYS A 324 -1.60 -11.32 44.32
N PRO A 325 -0.72 -11.52 43.31
CA PRO A 325 0.68 -11.85 43.56
C PRO A 325 1.35 -10.74 44.35
N ALA A 326 2.17 -11.08 45.34
CA ALA A 326 2.90 -10.12 46.16
C ALA A 326 3.82 -9.19 45.32
N ASN A 327 4.17 -9.64 44.12
CA ASN A 327 5.02 -9.00 43.12
C ASN A 327 4.26 -8.11 42.11
N LEU A 328 2.92 -8.04 42.16
CA LEU A 328 2.11 -7.15 41.33
C LEU A 328 1.91 -5.80 42.05
N ILE A 329 2.90 -4.90 41.93
CA ILE A 329 2.94 -3.61 42.63
C ILE A 329 1.86 -2.64 42.10
N GLN A 330 0.91 -2.34 42.97
CA GLN A 330 0.04 -1.15 43.17
C GLN A 330 -0.27 -0.09 42.07
N ASN A 331 -0.05 -0.29 40.77
CA ASN A 331 -0.25 0.76 39.76
C ASN A 331 -1.29 0.49 38.66
N ILE A 332 -2.16 -0.52 38.79
CA ILE A 332 -3.37 -0.63 37.97
C ILE A 332 -4.55 -0.16 38.81
N ASN A 333 -4.74 1.16 38.84
CA ASN A 333 -5.83 1.90 39.51
C ASN A 333 -6.01 1.66 41.02
N ASN A 334 -6.32 2.73 41.75
CA ASN A 334 -6.67 2.71 43.19
C ASN A 334 -7.97 1.94 43.52
N SER A 335 -8.42 0.98 42.70
CA SER A 335 -9.51 0.09 43.04
C SER A 335 -8.98 -1.14 43.75
N SER A 336 -9.55 -1.46 44.90
CA SER A 336 -9.37 -2.70 45.67
C SER A 336 -9.76 -3.99 44.91
N ASP A 337 -9.90 -3.95 43.58
CA ASP A 337 -10.44 -5.02 42.76
C ASP A 337 -9.29 -5.65 41.94
N ASN A 338 -9.10 -6.98 42.06
CA ASN A 338 -7.98 -7.73 41.46
C ASN A 338 -8.15 -7.94 39.94
N THR A 339 -8.65 -6.93 39.22
CA THR A 339 -9.04 -7.02 37.81
C THR A 339 -7.84 -6.92 36.88
N ILE A 340 -7.65 -7.93 36.04
CA ILE A 340 -6.59 -8.02 35.01
C ILE A 340 -7.12 -7.72 33.60
N TYR A 341 -8.44 -7.73 33.42
CA TYR A 341 -9.12 -7.33 32.18
C TYR A 341 -10.52 -6.80 32.50
N ASP A 342 -10.83 -5.60 32.00
CA ASP A 342 -12.10 -4.88 32.19
C ASP A 342 -12.80 -4.69 30.83
N SER A 343 -13.98 -5.29 30.69
CA SER A 343 -14.75 -5.28 29.44
C SER A 343 -15.32 -3.91 29.05
N SER A 344 -15.25 -2.89 29.92
CA SER A 344 -15.68 -1.52 29.58
C SER A 344 -14.89 -0.90 28.42
N LYS A 345 -13.81 -1.55 27.96
CA LYS A 345 -12.94 -1.09 26.86
C LYS A 345 -12.79 -2.04 25.67
N SER A 346 -13.45 -3.21 25.64
CA SER A 346 -13.54 -4.06 24.44
C SER A 346 -14.63 -5.13 24.55
N ASP A 347 -15.42 -5.33 23.49
CA ASP A 347 -16.58 -6.24 23.44
C ASP A 347 -16.21 -7.63 22.90
N PHE A 348 -16.17 -8.65 23.77
CA PHE A 348 -16.25 -10.05 23.34
C PHE A 348 -17.45 -10.74 24.00
N GLU A 349 -18.32 -11.34 23.18
CA GLU A 349 -19.59 -11.94 23.57
C GLU A 349 -19.55 -13.45 23.24
N ILE A 350 -19.93 -14.31 24.20
CA ILE A 350 -19.98 -15.77 23.99
C ILE A 350 -21.44 -16.16 23.75
N LYS A 351 -21.77 -16.50 22.49
CA LYS A 351 -23.10 -17.01 22.11
C LYS A 351 -23.06 -18.52 21.92
N GLY A 352 -23.70 -19.28 22.81
CA GLY A 352 -23.70 -20.75 22.80
C GLY A 352 -25.10 -21.33 22.68
N SER A 353 -25.56 -21.71 21.48
CA SER A 353 -26.85 -22.40 21.26
C SER A 353 -26.73 -23.90 21.56
N ARG A 354 -27.37 -24.39 22.63
CA ARG A 354 -27.47 -25.82 23.01
C ARG A 354 -28.65 -26.60 22.38
N THR A 355 -29.42 -26.03 21.45
CA THR A 355 -30.40 -26.84 20.71
C THR A 355 -29.68 -27.68 19.65
N ASN A 356 -29.82 -29.00 19.67
CA ASN A 356 -29.55 -29.84 18.50
C ASN A 356 -30.32 -29.24 17.32
N PRO A 357 -29.65 -28.67 16.31
CA PRO A 357 -30.36 -27.96 15.27
C PRO A 357 -31.09 -28.99 14.40
N SER A 358 -32.42 -28.92 14.39
CA SER A 358 -33.26 -29.68 13.45
C SER A 358 -32.99 -29.15 12.05
N SER A 359 -32.76 -30.01 11.06
CA SER A 359 -32.67 -29.60 9.65
C SER A 359 -33.97 -28.92 9.21
N TYR A 360 -33.92 -27.80 8.47
CA TYR A 360 -35.12 -27.13 7.96
C TYR A 360 -34.91 -26.52 6.56
N LEU A 361 -36.02 -26.41 5.81
CA LEU A 361 -36.08 -25.69 4.53
C LEU A 361 -36.14 -24.18 4.78
N LYS A 362 -35.27 -23.41 4.14
CA LYS A 362 -35.18 -21.95 4.31
C LYS A 362 -36.07 -21.19 3.33
N ASP A 363 -36.11 -21.63 2.08
CA ASP A 363 -36.92 -21.06 1.00
C ASP A 363 -37.45 -22.16 0.07
N LEU A 364 -38.38 -21.83 -0.85
CA LEU A 364 -38.85 -22.74 -1.90
C LEU A 364 -39.34 -21.90 -3.07
N ASN A 365 -38.67 -22.00 -4.22
CA ASN A 365 -38.96 -21.24 -5.42
C ASN A 365 -39.18 -22.17 -6.62
N LEU A 366 -40.19 -21.88 -7.43
CA LEU A 366 -40.42 -22.56 -8.72
C LEU A 366 -39.50 -21.91 -9.76
N GLU A 367 -38.56 -22.67 -10.32
CA GLU A 367 -37.51 -22.17 -11.22
C GLU A 367 -37.91 -22.26 -12.69
N SER A 368 -38.39 -23.43 -13.13
CA SER A 368 -38.67 -23.70 -14.54
C SER A 368 -39.55 -24.93 -14.75
N ILE A 369 -39.92 -25.15 -16.01
CA ILE A 369 -40.48 -26.40 -16.53
C ILE A 369 -39.37 -27.07 -17.35
N ASN A 370 -39.00 -28.32 -17.04
CA ASN A 370 -37.97 -29.03 -17.81
C ASN A 370 -38.53 -29.57 -19.16
N SER A 371 -37.67 -30.16 -19.99
CA SER A 371 -38.07 -30.73 -21.29
C SER A 371 -39.14 -31.81 -21.23
N ASN A 372 -39.28 -32.47 -20.06
CA ASN A 372 -40.27 -33.52 -19.81
C ASN A 372 -41.59 -32.95 -19.25
N LYS A 373 -41.72 -31.62 -19.18
CA LYS A 373 -42.84 -30.89 -18.59
C LYS A 373 -42.98 -31.06 -17.07
N ASP A 374 -41.89 -31.45 -16.40
CA ASP A 374 -41.86 -31.47 -14.95
C ASP A 374 -41.56 -30.08 -14.39
N LEU A 375 -42.16 -29.75 -13.26
CA LEU A 375 -41.89 -28.52 -12.53
C LEU A 375 -40.62 -28.68 -11.69
N VAL A 376 -39.69 -27.73 -11.80
CA VAL A 376 -38.42 -27.75 -11.06
C VAL A 376 -38.46 -26.72 -9.94
N PHE A 377 -38.39 -27.19 -8.70
CA PHE A 377 -38.31 -26.36 -7.50
C PHE A 377 -36.88 -26.30 -6.98
N ARG A 378 -36.39 -25.09 -6.69
CA ARG A 378 -35.11 -24.86 -6.02
C ARG A 378 -35.35 -24.43 -4.57
N THR A 379 -34.58 -25.00 -3.65
CA THR A 379 -34.63 -24.66 -2.23
C THR A 379 -33.26 -24.71 -1.60
N SER A 380 -33.05 -23.84 -0.60
CA SER A 380 -31.90 -23.82 0.29
C SER A 380 -32.23 -24.55 1.60
N LEU A 381 -31.39 -25.51 1.97
CA LEU A 381 -31.49 -26.28 3.22
C LEU A 381 -30.38 -25.88 4.20
N SER A 382 -30.66 -25.86 5.51
CA SER A 382 -29.63 -25.66 6.55
C SER A 382 -29.70 -26.70 7.67
N ASN A 383 -28.54 -27.00 8.27
CA ASN A 383 -28.30 -27.86 9.44
C ASN A 383 -28.56 -29.36 9.26
N LEU A 384 -27.62 -30.09 8.63
CA LEU A 384 -27.57 -31.56 8.64
C LEU A 384 -26.38 -32.03 9.49
N VAL A 385 -26.57 -32.18 10.80
CA VAL A 385 -25.47 -32.46 11.73
C VAL A 385 -25.14 -33.96 11.84
N ASN A 386 -23.88 -34.29 11.58
CA ASN A 386 -23.05 -35.41 12.09
C ASN A 386 -23.40 -36.90 11.85
N ASN A 387 -24.34 -37.26 10.98
CA ASN A 387 -24.33 -38.61 10.42
C ASN A 387 -23.73 -38.54 9.02
N SER A 388 -22.74 -39.38 8.74
CA SER A 388 -22.02 -39.50 7.47
C SER A 388 -22.89 -39.81 6.24
N ASP A 389 -24.19 -39.96 6.42
CA ASP A 389 -25.06 -40.63 5.46
C ASP A 389 -25.89 -39.61 4.68
N GLU A 390 -25.77 -39.67 3.36
CA GLU A 390 -26.61 -38.91 2.43
C GLU A 390 -28.09 -39.18 2.72
N THR A 391 -28.92 -38.13 2.70
CA THR A 391 -30.35 -38.24 3.02
C THR A 391 -31.19 -37.96 1.78
N SER A 392 -32.09 -38.89 1.46
CA SER A 392 -33.06 -38.74 0.37
C SER A 392 -34.30 -37.98 0.85
N VAL A 393 -34.67 -36.91 0.14
CA VAL A 393 -35.76 -36.00 0.50
C VAL A 393 -36.79 -35.88 -0.62
N VAL A 394 -38.06 -35.76 -0.24
CA VAL A 394 -39.19 -35.55 -1.16
C VAL A 394 -40.04 -34.39 -0.65
N LEU A 395 -40.51 -33.52 -1.56
CA LEU A 395 -41.46 -32.45 -1.26
C LEU A 395 -42.89 -32.90 -1.60
N GLU A 396 -43.85 -32.56 -0.74
CA GLU A 396 -45.28 -32.79 -0.91
C GLU A 396 -46.00 -31.48 -1.27
N PHE A 397 -46.73 -31.53 -2.38
CA PHE A 397 -47.60 -30.46 -2.85
C PHE A 397 -49.06 -30.95 -2.89
N GLU A 398 -49.99 -30.01 -2.83
CA GLU A 398 -51.43 -30.25 -2.96
C GLU A 398 -52.00 -29.33 -4.04
N THR A 399 -52.74 -29.87 -5.01
CA THR A 399 -53.43 -29.09 -6.04
C THR A 399 -54.68 -28.40 -5.48
N GLU A 400 -55.28 -27.47 -6.22
CA GLU A 400 -56.58 -26.87 -5.86
C GLU A 400 -57.69 -27.92 -5.63
N ASN A 401 -57.59 -29.08 -6.30
CA ASN A 401 -58.52 -30.21 -6.15
C ASN A 401 -58.12 -31.17 -5.02
N LYS A 402 -57.25 -30.75 -4.10
CA LYS A 402 -56.73 -31.54 -2.96
C LYS A 402 -56.02 -32.83 -3.36
N THR A 403 -55.52 -32.92 -4.59
CA THR A 403 -54.71 -34.05 -5.03
C THR A 403 -53.27 -33.86 -4.55
N ARG A 404 -52.72 -34.86 -3.86
CA ARG A 404 -51.34 -34.81 -3.35
C ARG A 404 -50.35 -35.26 -4.41
N LEU A 405 -49.35 -34.43 -4.67
CA LEU A 405 -48.27 -34.69 -5.61
C LEU A 405 -46.93 -34.66 -4.87
N PHE A 406 -46.00 -35.49 -5.31
CA PHE A 406 -44.69 -35.64 -4.66
C PHE A 406 -43.59 -35.47 -5.69
N THR A 407 -42.52 -34.78 -5.30
CA THR A 407 -41.34 -34.68 -6.15
C THR A 407 -40.62 -36.02 -6.23
N ASN A 408 -39.78 -36.20 -7.25
CA ASN A 408 -38.80 -37.27 -7.26
C ASN A 408 -37.88 -37.14 -6.03
N PRO A 409 -37.38 -38.27 -5.47
CA PRO A 409 -36.42 -38.23 -4.38
C PRO A 409 -35.13 -37.52 -4.78
N THR A 410 -34.69 -36.55 -3.98
CA THR A 410 -33.44 -35.81 -4.19
C THR A 410 -32.48 -36.12 -3.04
N ILE A 411 -31.28 -36.57 -3.37
CA ILE A 411 -30.22 -36.88 -2.41
C ILE A 411 -29.54 -35.58 -1.95
N ILE A 412 -29.50 -35.35 -0.64
CA ILE A 412 -28.84 -34.19 -0.04
C ILE A 412 -27.67 -34.68 0.82
N LYS A 413 -26.50 -34.11 0.55
CA LYS A 413 -25.26 -34.41 1.30
C LYS A 413 -25.25 -33.67 2.65
N PRO A 414 -24.67 -34.26 3.70
CA PRO A 414 -24.50 -33.59 4.98
C PRO A 414 -23.61 -32.35 4.83
N THR A 415 -23.94 -31.29 5.57
CA THR A 415 -23.16 -30.03 5.59
C THR A 415 -22.89 -29.56 7.00
N TYR A 416 -21.86 -28.73 7.15
CA TYR A 416 -21.54 -28.15 8.44
C TYR A 416 -22.66 -27.22 8.91
N LYS A 417 -22.72 -26.99 10.22
CA LYS A 417 -23.71 -26.11 10.85
C LYS A 417 -23.74 -24.76 10.11
N ASP A 418 -24.94 -24.33 9.73
CA ASP A 418 -25.23 -23.07 9.02
C ASP A 418 -24.74 -22.96 7.55
N GLU A 419 -24.21 -24.03 6.93
CA GLU A 419 -24.00 -24.07 5.48
C GLU A 419 -25.31 -24.30 4.72
N LEU A 420 -25.53 -23.49 3.68
CA LEU A 420 -26.68 -23.62 2.79
C LEU A 420 -26.37 -24.58 1.66
N VAL A 421 -27.21 -25.59 1.49
CA VAL A 421 -27.19 -26.47 0.30
C VAL A 421 -28.35 -26.09 -0.59
N GLU A 422 -28.05 -25.76 -1.84
CA GLU A 422 -29.08 -25.69 -2.88
C GLU A 422 -29.42 -27.09 -3.37
N ALA A 423 -30.70 -27.43 -3.36
CA ALA A 423 -31.23 -28.67 -3.94
C ALA A 423 -32.32 -28.36 -4.97
N LYS A 424 -32.34 -29.16 -6.04
CA LYS A 424 -33.37 -29.12 -7.08
C LYS A 424 -34.28 -30.33 -6.95
N PHE A 425 -35.58 -30.09 -6.93
CA PHE A 425 -36.63 -31.09 -6.85
C PHE A 425 -37.50 -31.03 -8.10
N THR A 426 -37.81 -32.18 -8.66
CA THR A 426 -38.58 -32.29 -9.90
C THR A 426 -39.95 -32.90 -9.62
N LEU A 427 -41.02 -32.27 -10.06
CA LEU A 427 -42.41 -32.70 -9.88
C LEU A 427 -43.07 -32.99 -11.23
N SER A 428 -43.34 -34.26 -11.51
CA SER A 428 -44.08 -34.67 -12.71
C SER A 428 -45.59 -34.53 -12.49
N LEU A 429 -46.26 -33.79 -13.37
CA LEU A 429 -47.71 -33.59 -13.27
C LEU A 429 -48.54 -34.79 -13.80
N ASN A 430 -47.95 -35.72 -14.57
CA ASN A 430 -48.57 -36.96 -15.05
C ASN A 430 -50.06 -36.81 -15.45
N ASN A 431 -50.36 -35.89 -16.37
CA ASN A 431 -51.72 -35.53 -16.86
C ASN A 431 -52.67 -34.87 -15.85
N THR A 432 -52.21 -34.54 -14.64
CA THR A 432 -52.99 -33.80 -13.65
C THR A 432 -53.15 -32.35 -14.13
N LYS A 433 -54.39 -31.95 -14.42
CA LYS A 433 -54.73 -30.54 -14.65
C LYS A 433 -54.72 -29.82 -13.31
N ALA A 434 -53.72 -28.97 -13.10
CA ALA A 434 -53.63 -28.07 -11.96
C ALA A 434 -53.37 -26.66 -12.48
N SER A 435 -54.05 -25.68 -11.90
CA SER A 435 -53.84 -24.24 -12.08
C SER A 435 -52.97 -23.68 -10.94
N SER A 436 -52.91 -24.37 -9.80
CA SER A 436 -52.07 -23.99 -8.66
C SER A 436 -51.50 -25.20 -7.90
N LEU A 437 -50.38 -24.98 -7.22
CA LEU A 437 -49.78 -25.96 -6.31
C LEU A 437 -49.52 -25.33 -4.95
N THR A 438 -49.95 -25.99 -3.88
CA THR A 438 -49.75 -25.56 -2.50
C THR A 438 -48.70 -26.44 -1.83
N PHE A 439 -47.57 -25.90 -1.40
CA PHE A 439 -46.57 -26.67 -0.67
C PHE A 439 -47.08 -27.05 0.72
N LYS A 440 -46.97 -28.34 1.07
CA LYS A 440 -47.41 -28.86 2.37
C LYS A 440 -46.23 -29.17 3.28
N LYS A 441 -45.39 -30.13 2.88
CA LYS A 441 -44.37 -30.73 3.76
C LYS A 441 -43.16 -31.23 2.98
N ALA A 442 -42.08 -31.47 3.69
CA ALA A 442 -40.94 -32.23 3.20
C ALA A 442 -40.77 -33.52 4.02
N TRP A 443 -40.34 -34.58 3.35
CA TRP A 443 -40.23 -35.92 3.90
C TRP A 443 -38.81 -36.46 3.70
N LYS A 444 -38.22 -37.02 4.76
CA LYS A 444 -37.05 -37.89 4.70
C LYS A 444 -37.54 -39.27 4.28
N LEU A 445 -36.91 -39.87 3.29
CA LEU A 445 -37.09 -41.30 3.02
C LEU A 445 -36.10 -42.08 3.89
N SER A 446 -36.61 -42.98 4.72
CA SER A 446 -35.78 -44.00 5.37
C SER A 446 -35.32 -45.07 4.37
N SER A 447 -34.38 -45.92 4.77
CA SER A 447 -33.82 -47.00 3.94
C SER A 447 -34.86 -47.99 3.38
N ASN A 448 -36.04 -48.06 3.99
CA ASN A 448 -37.19 -48.85 3.54
C ASN A 448 -38.26 -48.02 2.78
N ASN A 449 -37.91 -46.83 2.25
CA ASN A 449 -38.81 -45.88 1.58
C ASN A 449 -39.99 -45.37 2.42
N GLN A 450 -39.97 -45.53 3.74
CA GLN A 450 -40.97 -44.89 4.60
C GLN A 450 -40.70 -43.39 4.74
N ARG A 451 -41.76 -42.60 4.70
CA ARG A 451 -41.69 -41.14 4.80
C ARG A 451 -41.69 -40.73 6.27
N VAL A 452 -40.56 -40.24 6.74
CA VAL A 452 -40.38 -39.66 8.07
C VAL A 452 -40.34 -38.14 7.91
N ALA A 453 -40.99 -37.38 8.80
CA ALA A 453 -41.05 -35.93 8.66
C ALA A 453 -39.65 -35.30 8.59
N PHE A 454 -39.38 -34.54 7.51
CA PHE A 454 -38.15 -33.77 7.35
C PHE A 454 -38.36 -32.42 8.07
N SER A 455 -37.81 -32.29 9.29
CA SER A 455 -38.05 -31.23 10.29
C SER A 455 -39.31 -31.39 11.15
N THR A 456 -39.20 -31.01 12.42
CA THR A 456 -40.33 -30.98 13.38
C THR A 456 -41.16 -29.71 13.31
N LYS A 457 -40.69 -28.64 12.62
CA LYS A 457 -41.45 -27.41 12.34
C LYS A 457 -40.91 -26.74 11.06
N PRO A 458 -41.58 -26.86 9.89
CA PRO A 458 -41.26 -25.99 8.76
C PRO A 458 -41.37 -24.54 9.21
N ASN A 459 -40.52 -23.65 8.68
CA ASN A 459 -40.69 -22.22 8.88
C ASN A 459 -42.15 -21.89 8.50
N SER A 460 -42.95 -21.40 9.46
CA SER A 460 -44.40 -21.19 9.30
C SER A 460 -44.79 -20.39 8.04
N LYS A 461 -43.83 -19.67 7.45
CA LYS A 461 -43.96 -18.92 6.20
C LYS A 461 -43.93 -19.74 4.91
N LEU A 462 -43.50 -21.01 4.94
CA LEU A 462 -43.41 -21.87 3.75
C LEU A 462 -44.60 -22.81 3.60
N THR A 463 -45.13 -23.32 4.71
CA THR A 463 -46.33 -24.16 4.70
C THR A 463 -47.48 -23.37 4.10
N ASP A 464 -48.19 -23.98 3.16
CA ASP A 464 -49.30 -23.38 2.41
C ASP A 464 -48.90 -22.27 1.42
N LYS A 465 -47.61 -22.17 1.04
CA LYS A 465 -47.20 -21.33 -0.08
C LYS A 465 -47.82 -21.86 -1.38
N VAL A 466 -48.61 -21.01 -2.04
CA VAL A 466 -49.30 -21.31 -3.32
C VAL A 466 -48.44 -20.83 -4.50
N PHE A 467 -48.29 -21.68 -5.50
CA PHE A 467 -47.64 -21.39 -6.78
C PHE A 467 -48.70 -21.39 -7.88
N SER A 468 -48.95 -20.23 -8.50
CA SER A 468 -49.82 -20.09 -9.67
C SER A 468 -49.07 -20.56 -10.92
N LEU A 469 -49.65 -21.48 -11.68
CA LEU A 469 -49.06 -21.95 -12.94
C LEU A 469 -49.33 -20.98 -14.11
N ASP A 470 -50.31 -20.09 -13.98
CA ASP A 470 -50.67 -19.09 -14.99
C ASP A 470 -49.66 -17.93 -15.09
N ASP A 471 -48.98 -17.61 -13.98
CA ASP A 471 -47.99 -16.52 -13.96
C ASP A 471 -46.68 -16.87 -14.68
N LEU A 472 -46.46 -18.14 -15.05
CA LEU A 472 -45.35 -18.54 -15.90
C LEU A 472 -45.47 -18.01 -17.35
N ILE A 473 -46.67 -17.70 -17.85
CA ILE A 473 -46.87 -17.31 -19.26
C ILE A 473 -46.56 -15.81 -19.52
N LYS A 474 -46.50 -14.97 -18.48
CA LYS A 474 -46.48 -13.49 -18.64
C LYS A 474 -45.13 -12.86 -19.01
N ASN A 475 -44.04 -13.62 -19.11
CA ASN A 475 -42.69 -13.06 -19.30
C ASN A 475 -42.05 -13.45 -20.64
N VAL A 476 -42.67 -13.09 -21.77
CA VAL A 476 -42.01 -13.16 -23.09
C VAL A 476 -41.20 -11.87 -23.27
N ASN A 477 -39.91 -11.92 -22.98
CA ASN A 477 -39.01 -10.80 -23.21
C ASN A 477 -38.45 -10.85 -24.64
N LEU A 478 -38.62 -9.77 -25.40
CA LEU A 478 -37.91 -9.55 -26.66
C LEU A 478 -36.46 -9.18 -26.35
N SER A 479 -35.50 -9.93 -26.89
CA SER A 479 -34.09 -9.51 -26.93
C SER A 479 -33.93 -8.51 -28.07
N LEU A 480 -34.23 -7.23 -27.79
CA LEU A 480 -34.14 -6.12 -28.74
C LEU A 480 -32.72 -5.92 -29.30
N ASP A 481 -31.72 -6.44 -28.62
CA ASP A 481 -30.30 -6.46 -28.96
C ASP A 481 -29.91 -7.47 -30.06
N GLN A 482 -30.85 -8.30 -30.53
CA GLN A 482 -30.63 -9.30 -31.58
C GLN A 482 -31.47 -9.06 -32.85
N LEU A 483 -31.90 -7.82 -33.08
CA LEU A 483 -32.66 -7.45 -34.26
C LEU A 483 -31.73 -7.41 -35.50
N GLU A 484 -31.85 -8.41 -36.38
CA GLU A 484 -30.97 -8.60 -37.54
C GLU A 484 -31.69 -8.18 -38.83
N PHE A 485 -31.10 -7.23 -39.56
CA PHE A 485 -31.49 -6.90 -40.93
C PHE A 485 -30.49 -7.51 -41.89
N TYR A 486 -30.95 -8.36 -42.81
CA TYR A 486 -30.11 -8.96 -43.84
C TYR A 486 -30.28 -8.22 -45.18
N GLU A 487 -29.21 -8.20 -45.99
CA GLU A 487 -29.05 -7.42 -47.23
C GLU A 487 -30.33 -7.23 -48.05
N PRO A 488 -30.61 -6.00 -48.52
CA PRO A 488 -31.78 -5.72 -49.32
C PRO A 488 -31.62 -6.23 -50.76
N GLN A 489 -32.56 -7.07 -51.19
CA GLN A 489 -32.83 -7.31 -52.60
C GLN A 489 -33.89 -6.29 -53.04
N ASN A 490 -33.54 -5.35 -53.93
CA ASN A 490 -34.42 -4.43 -54.64
C ASN A 490 -35.82 -4.17 -54.01
N THR A 491 -35.92 -3.21 -53.08
CA THR A 491 -37.15 -2.75 -52.37
C THR A 491 -37.67 -3.62 -51.21
N SER A 492 -36.91 -4.64 -50.81
CA SER A 492 -37.24 -5.50 -49.67
C SER A 492 -36.13 -5.56 -48.62
N ILE A 493 -36.49 -5.80 -47.36
CA ILE A 493 -35.54 -6.03 -46.25
C ILE A 493 -35.91 -7.32 -45.54
N ASN A 494 -34.94 -8.23 -45.39
CA ASN A 494 -35.10 -9.42 -44.58
C ASN A 494 -34.99 -9.05 -43.10
N PHE A 495 -36.07 -9.29 -42.35
CA PHE A 495 -36.23 -8.99 -40.94
C PHE A 495 -36.18 -10.28 -40.13
N LYS A 496 -35.28 -10.35 -39.15
CA LYS A 496 -35.19 -11.46 -38.21
C LYS A 496 -35.10 -10.96 -36.77
N VAL A 497 -36.02 -11.41 -35.93
CA VAL A 497 -36.03 -11.11 -34.49
C VAL A 497 -36.21 -12.40 -33.70
N PRO A 498 -35.25 -12.75 -32.82
CA PRO A 498 -35.44 -13.84 -31.86
C PRO A 498 -36.43 -13.42 -30.79
N LEU A 499 -37.30 -14.36 -30.45
CA LEU A 499 -38.25 -14.29 -29.37
C LEU A 499 -37.77 -15.25 -28.28
N ASN A 500 -37.55 -14.75 -27.06
CA ASN A 500 -37.27 -15.62 -25.92
C ASN A 500 -38.61 -16.11 -25.34
N ILE A 501 -39.09 -17.23 -25.88
CA ILE A 501 -40.43 -17.75 -25.59
C ILE A 501 -40.41 -19.06 -24.82
N SER A 502 -39.50 -19.21 -23.87
CA SER A 502 -39.36 -20.40 -23.03
C SER A 502 -40.66 -20.84 -22.33
N ASN A 503 -41.68 -19.97 -22.25
CA ASN A 503 -42.94 -20.21 -21.55
C ASN A 503 -44.20 -20.32 -22.44
N LEU A 504 -44.13 -20.26 -23.79
CA LEU A 504 -45.34 -20.48 -24.62
C LEU A 504 -45.53 -21.97 -24.96
N LEU A 505 -46.65 -22.52 -24.51
CA LEU A 505 -47.03 -23.93 -24.67
C LEU A 505 -47.31 -24.37 -26.12
N ASN A 506 -47.49 -23.45 -27.08
CA ASN A 506 -47.73 -23.77 -28.49
C ASN A 506 -47.43 -22.58 -29.44
N ILE A 507 -46.28 -22.58 -30.11
CA ILE A 507 -45.83 -21.50 -31.02
C ILE A 507 -46.66 -21.45 -32.32
N ASP A 508 -47.14 -22.59 -32.81
CA ASP A 508 -47.84 -22.66 -34.11
C ASP A 508 -49.21 -21.96 -34.09
N ALA A 509 -49.73 -21.67 -32.90
CA ALA A 509 -51.00 -21.00 -32.66
C ALA A 509 -50.94 -19.47 -32.78
N TYR A 510 -49.81 -18.87 -33.16
CA TYR A 510 -49.64 -17.41 -33.21
C TYR A 510 -49.10 -16.91 -34.57
N LEU A 511 -49.48 -15.69 -34.95
CA LEU A 511 -48.95 -14.87 -36.05
C LEU A 511 -48.36 -13.59 -35.45
N ALA A 512 -47.38 -12.98 -36.11
CA ALA A 512 -46.86 -11.67 -35.76
C ALA A 512 -47.37 -10.58 -36.71
N SER A 513 -47.53 -9.36 -36.20
CA SER A 513 -47.70 -8.12 -36.95
C SER A 513 -46.57 -7.16 -36.59
N ILE A 514 -45.94 -6.52 -37.58
CA ILE A 514 -44.86 -5.54 -37.39
C ILE A 514 -45.32 -4.19 -37.92
N LYS A 515 -45.16 -3.12 -37.13
CA LYS A 515 -45.44 -1.74 -37.57
C LYS A 515 -44.16 -0.92 -37.60
N LEU A 516 -43.90 -0.26 -38.72
CA LEU A 516 -42.80 0.68 -38.91
C LEU A 516 -43.34 2.10 -39.14
N VAL A 517 -42.65 3.13 -38.65
CA VAL A 517 -42.96 4.54 -38.92
C VAL A 517 -41.85 5.15 -39.76
N ASN A 518 -42.17 5.74 -40.92
CA ASN A 518 -41.15 6.43 -41.71
C ASN A 518 -40.83 7.85 -41.17
N GLU A 519 -39.85 8.52 -41.77
CA GLU A 519 -39.46 9.90 -41.43
C GLU A 519 -40.58 10.94 -41.56
N ASN A 520 -41.65 10.64 -42.30
CA ASN A 520 -42.86 11.48 -42.45
C ASN A 520 -43.98 11.08 -41.46
N ASN A 521 -43.69 10.28 -40.44
CA ASN A 521 -44.65 9.72 -39.49
C ASN A 521 -45.75 8.82 -40.11
N GLN A 522 -45.54 8.30 -41.32
CA GLN A 522 -46.47 7.35 -41.92
C GLN A 522 -46.19 5.94 -41.40
N VAL A 523 -47.24 5.26 -40.92
CA VAL A 523 -47.17 3.89 -40.40
C VAL A 523 -47.34 2.88 -41.52
N ILE A 524 -46.39 1.95 -41.65
CA ILE A 524 -46.44 0.80 -42.56
C ILE A 524 -46.58 -0.46 -41.72
N SER A 525 -47.63 -1.25 -41.98
CA SER A 525 -47.95 -2.46 -41.21
C SER A 525 -47.71 -3.73 -42.05
N PHE A 526 -47.11 -4.74 -41.44
CA PHE A 526 -46.83 -6.04 -42.01
C PHE A 526 -47.51 -7.11 -41.15
N ASN A 527 -48.59 -7.71 -41.64
CA ASN A 527 -49.42 -8.64 -40.87
C ASN A 527 -49.19 -10.10 -41.28
N ASN A 528 -49.70 -11.03 -40.46
CA ASN A 528 -49.73 -12.47 -40.73
C ASN A 528 -48.34 -13.11 -40.92
N ILE A 529 -47.35 -12.65 -40.15
CA ILE A 529 -46.00 -13.19 -40.21
C ILE A 529 -45.93 -14.47 -39.39
N ASN A 530 -45.53 -15.57 -40.01
CA ASN A 530 -45.34 -16.83 -39.30
C ASN A 530 -44.11 -16.78 -38.38
N LEU A 531 -44.25 -17.41 -37.22
CA LEU A 531 -43.12 -17.69 -36.34
C LEU A 531 -42.41 -18.95 -36.84
N SER A 532 -41.08 -18.96 -36.75
CA SER A 532 -40.25 -20.10 -37.15
C SER A 532 -39.30 -20.47 -36.02
N THR A 533 -39.09 -21.75 -35.77
CA THR A 533 -38.18 -22.23 -34.71
C THR A 533 -36.95 -22.87 -35.34
N ILE A 534 -35.77 -22.39 -34.99
CA ILE A 534 -34.48 -22.94 -35.44
C ILE A 534 -33.62 -23.18 -34.19
N ASN A 535 -33.11 -24.39 -34.00
CA ASN A 535 -32.25 -24.76 -32.86
C ASN A 535 -32.86 -24.40 -31.48
N ASN A 536 -34.16 -24.68 -31.27
CA ASN A 536 -34.91 -24.35 -30.06
C ASN A 536 -35.01 -22.86 -29.71
N GLN A 537 -34.68 -21.97 -30.65
CA GLN A 537 -34.96 -20.54 -30.56
C GLN A 537 -36.06 -20.20 -31.56
N THR A 538 -37.08 -19.47 -31.10
CA THR A 538 -38.18 -19.02 -31.95
C THR A 538 -37.85 -17.65 -32.52
N PHE A 539 -38.07 -17.45 -33.82
CA PHE A 539 -37.79 -16.22 -34.53
C PHE A 539 -39.02 -15.76 -35.32
N ILE A 540 -39.19 -14.45 -35.38
CA ILE A 540 -39.95 -13.80 -36.45
C ILE A 540 -38.99 -13.64 -37.61
N LYS A 541 -39.19 -14.36 -38.71
CA LYS A 541 -38.39 -14.23 -39.93
C LYS A 541 -39.31 -13.89 -41.10
N THR A 542 -39.16 -12.71 -41.67
CA THR A 542 -39.99 -12.26 -42.80
C THR A 542 -39.23 -11.31 -43.70
N THR A 543 -39.73 -11.12 -44.93
CA THR A 543 -39.23 -10.12 -45.86
C THR A 543 -40.23 -8.96 -45.90
N LEU A 544 -39.83 -7.79 -45.42
CA LEU A 544 -40.63 -6.57 -45.45
C LEU A 544 -40.48 -5.94 -46.84
N THR A 545 -41.55 -5.93 -47.62
CA THR A 545 -41.60 -5.37 -48.99
C THR A 545 -42.20 -3.97 -49.01
N ASN A 546 -42.11 -3.26 -50.13
CA ASN A 546 -42.67 -1.90 -50.32
C ASN A 546 -42.03 -0.80 -49.45
N LEU A 547 -40.76 -0.96 -49.10
CA LEU A 547 -39.99 0.10 -48.43
C LEU A 547 -39.39 1.06 -49.46
N VAL A 548 -39.52 2.35 -49.22
CA VAL A 548 -39.04 3.43 -50.10
C VAL A 548 -37.53 3.52 -50.00
N LYS A 549 -36.85 3.49 -51.16
CA LYS A 549 -35.39 3.65 -51.26
C LYS A 549 -34.97 5.00 -50.65
N ASN A 550 -33.95 4.98 -49.80
CA ASN A 550 -33.37 6.16 -49.14
C ASN A 550 -34.20 6.77 -47.99
N SER A 551 -35.21 6.07 -47.46
CA SER A 551 -36.00 6.54 -46.31
C SER A 551 -35.60 5.89 -44.98
N VAL A 552 -35.81 6.64 -43.89
CA VAL A 552 -35.58 6.16 -42.53
C VAL A 552 -36.87 5.61 -41.93
N TYR A 553 -36.82 4.40 -41.35
CA TYR A 553 -37.94 3.75 -40.69
C TYR A 553 -37.64 3.50 -39.20
N LYS A 554 -38.59 3.74 -38.29
CA LYS A 554 -38.51 3.39 -36.87
C LYS A 554 -39.44 2.21 -36.59
N LEU A 555 -39.00 1.21 -35.83
CA LEU A 555 -39.88 0.13 -35.38
C LEU A 555 -40.85 0.69 -34.34
N GLN A 556 -42.16 0.59 -34.60
CA GLN A 556 -43.21 1.06 -33.70
C GLN A 556 -43.64 -0.02 -32.72
N SER A 557 -44.02 -1.19 -33.24
CA SER A 557 -44.50 -2.31 -32.43
C SER A 557 -44.34 -3.65 -33.17
N ILE A 558 -44.31 -4.73 -32.37
CA ILE A 558 -44.49 -6.10 -32.83
C ILE A 558 -45.63 -6.71 -31.99
N ASP A 559 -46.72 -7.08 -32.65
CA ASP A 559 -47.92 -7.62 -32.01
C ASP A 559 -48.04 -9.13 -32.30
N LEU A 560 -48.22 -9.97 -31.27
CA LEU A 560 -48.50 -11.40 -31.44
C LEU A 560 -50.01 -11.65 -31.42
N ILE A 561 -50.55 -12.25 -32.48
CA ILE A 561 -51.97 -12.49 -32.72
C ILE A 561 -52.22 -14.00 -32.69
N SER A 562 -53.10 -14.48 -31.82
CA SER A 562 -53.49 -15.89 -31.83
C SER A 562 -54.27 -16.26 -33.10
N LYS A 563 -53.86 -17.34 -33.78
CA LYS A 563 -54.58 -17.93 -34.92
C LYS A 563 -55.95 -18.50 -34.56
N LEU A 564 -56.18 -18.80 -33.28
CA LEU A 564 -57.40 -19.45 -32.80
C LEU A 564 -58.60 -18.49 -32.68
N ASN A 565 -58.39 -17.18 -32.73
CA ASN A 565 -59.46 -16.18 -32.68
C ASN A 565 -59.40 -15.27 -33.92
N GLN A 566 -59.83 -15.77 -35.08
CA GLN A 566 -60.14 -14.92 -36.24
C GLN A 566 -61.46 -14.18 -36.03
N SER A 567 -61.45 -13.13 -35.20
CA SER A 567 -62.40 -12.03 -35.33
C SER A 567 -61.66 -10.72 -35.04
N SER A 568 -61.52 -9.91 -36.08
CA SER A 568 -60.94 -8.58 -36.02
C SER A 568 -61.91 -7.62 -35.33
N THR A 569 -61.45 -6.90 -34.31
CA THR A 569 -62.12 -5.66 -33.87
C THR A 569 -61.08 -4.56 -33.66
N ASN A 570 -61.37 -3.39 -34.25
CA ASN A 570 -60.56 -2.18 -34.22
C ASN A 570 -60.51 -1.58 -32.82
N LEU A 571 -59.33 -1.18 -32.36
CA LEU A 571 -59.11 -0.40 -31.14
C LEU A 571 -58.45 0.94 -31.49
N TYR A 572 -59.26 1.93 -31.87
CA TYR A 572 -59.22 3.31 -31.36
C TYR A 572 -60.38 4.14 -31.96
N ASN A 573 -61.28 4.64 -31.10
CA ASN A 573 -62.03 5.87 -31.34
C ASN A 573 -61.83 6.75 -30.11
N LYS A 574 -61.47 8.02 -30.35
CA LYS A 574 -61.09 9.00 -29.34
C LYS A 574 -62.34 9.81 -29.05
N ASP A 575 -63.05 9.51 -27.95
CA ASP A 575 -63.71 10.47 -27.06
C ASP A 575 -64.60 9.81 -25.98
N GLN A 576 -64.39 10.26 -24.74
CA GLN A 576 -65.31 10.39 -23.59
C GLN A 576 -65.99 9.17 -22.89
N THR A 577 -65.65 9.05 -21.59
CA THR A 577 -66.48 8.79 -20.38
C THR A 577 -67.61 7.74 -20.38
N ASN A 578 -67.46 6.65 -19.60
CA ASN A 578 -68.15 6.36 -18.32
C ASN A 578 -68.19 4.87 -17.96
N ASN A 579 -67.87 4.60 -16.69
CA ASN A 579 -68.14 3.44 -15.80
C ASN A 579 -68.56 2.04 -16.32
N LEU A 580 -67.77 1.08 -15.82
CA LEU A 580 -68.07 -0.27 -15.30
C LEU A 580 -68.19 -1.48 -16.26
N ASN A 581 -67.28 -2.42 -15.97
CA ASN A 581 -67.40 -3.89 -15.93
C ASN A 581 -67.54 -4.66 -17.25
N ASP A 582 -66.40 -5.10 -17.77
CA ASP A 582 -66.06 -6.53 -17.75
C ASP A 582 -64.54 -6.75 -17.88
N LYS A 583 -64.02 -7.78 -17.20
CA LYS A 583 -62.59 -8.13 -17.18
C LYS A 583 -62.10 -8.53 -18.56
N GLN A 584 -61.61 -7.54 -19.32
CA GLN A 584 -60.89 -7.74 -20.57
C GLN A 584 -59.41 -7.97 -20.27
N THR A 585 -58.91 -9.17 -20.58
CA THR A 585 -57.48 -9.51 -20.50
C THR A 585 -56.72 -8.66 -21.50
N SER A 586 -56.11 -7.59 -21.01
CA SER A 586 -55.30 -6.67 -21.80
C SER A 586 -53.99 -7.37 -22.16
N PHE A 587 -53.77 -7.67 -23.44
CA PHE A 587 -52.44 -8.04 -23.92
C PHE A 587 -51.63 -6.74 -24.08
N THR A 588 -50.50 -6.67 -23.39
CA THR A 588 -49.64 -5.49 -23.32
C THR A 588 -49.12 -5.14 -24.73
N THR A 589 -49.53 -3.99 -25.27
CA THR A 589 -48.83 -3.37 -26.40
C THR A 589 -47.46 -2.93 -25.89
N LEU A 590 -46.38 -3.48 -26.45
CA LEU A 590 -45.01 -3.00 -26.17
C LEU A 590 -44.81 -1.65 -26.85
N SER A 591 -44.97 -0.56 -26.10
CA SER A 591 -44.56 0.79 -26.53
C SER A 591 -43.04 0.90 -26.40
N LEU A 592 -42.34 1.14 -27.51
CA LEU A 592 -40.90 1.34 -27.54
C LEU A 592 -40.59 2.84 -27.41
N ASP A 593 -40.11 3.28 -26.25
CA ASP A 593 -39.71 4.68 -25.99
C ASP A 593 -38.32 5.05 -26.56
N ASN A 594 -37.71 4.23 -27.42
CA ASN A 594 -36.34 4.48 -27.92
C ASN A 594 -36.26 4.64 -29.45
N ASP A 595 -35.69 5.77 -29.87
CA ASP A 595 -35.46 6.29 -31.22
C ASP A 595 -34.51 5.44 -32.12
N GLN A 596 -34.72 4.13 -32.24
CA GLN A 596 -33.96 3.33 -33.21
C GLN A 596 -34.41 3.62 -34.65
N LYS A 597 -33.56 4.34 -35.40
CA LYS A 597 -33.72 4.70 -36.81
C LYS A 597 -33.08 3.64 -37.72
N ILE A 598 -33.84 3.08 -38.65
CA ILE A 598 -33.39 2.20 -39.74
C ILE A 598 -33.21 3.09 -40.98
N GLU A 599 -31.99 3.54 -41.28
CA GLU A 599 -31.73 4.29 -42.52
C GLU A 599 -31.52 3.33 -43.70
N TYR A 600 -32.51 3.23 -44.59
CA TYR A 600 -32.38 2.44 -45.81
C TYR A 600 -31.44 3.18 -46.79
N ASN A 601 -30.25 2.63 -47.05
CA ASN A 601 -29.22 3.11 -48.01
C ASN A 601 -28.30 4.32 -47.67
N LYS A 602 -27.97 4.57 -46.40
CA LYS A 602 -26.83 5.47 -46.05
C LYS A 602 -25.69 4.82 -45.26
N ALA A 603 -25.86 3.58 -44.80
CA ALA A 603 -24.97 2.92 -43.83
C ALA A 603 -23.70 2.24 -44.42
N TYR A 604 -23.45 2.29 -45.73
CA TYR A 604 -22.36 1.52 -46.35
C TYR A 604 -20.99 2.21 -46.42
N LEU A 605 -20.86 3.46 -45.94
CA LEU A 605 -19.55 4.13 -45.85
C LEU A 605 -18.98 4.21 -44.43
N THR A 606 -19.64 3.63 -43.43
CA THR A 606 -19.23 3.81 -42.02
C THR A 606 -19.43 2.60 -41.11
N LYS A 607 -19.58 1.39 -41.66
CA LYS A 607 -19.72 0.15 -40.88
C LYS A 607 -18.75 -0.95 -41.31
N ALA A 608 -17.48 -0.74 -40.98
CA ALA A 608 -16.64 -1.85 -40.54
C ALA A 608 -16.37 -1.61 -39.05
N VAL A 609 -16.58 -2.64 -38.22
CA VAL A 609 -16.40 -2.65 -36.76
C VAL A 609 -17.61 -2.13 -35.95
N GLU A 610 -18.63 -2.97 -35.82
CA GLU A 610 -19.37 -3.11 -34.55
C GLU A 610 -20.15 -4.44 -34.58
N HIS A 611 -19.56 -5.49 -33.98
CA HIS A 611 -20.28 -6.66 -33.53
C HIS A 611 -19.56 -7.26 -32.33
N ASP A 612 -20.25 -7.28 -31.19
CA ASP A 612 -19.87 -8.07 -30.02
C ASP A 612 -21.10 -8.87 -29.57
N THR A 613 -20.93 -10.18 -29.49
CA THR A 613 -21.94 -11.17 -29.12
C THR A 613 -21.94 -11.37 -27.61
N ARG A 614 -23.11 -11.19 -26.97
CA ARG A 614 -23.31 -11.37 -25.52
C ARG A 614 -23.72 -12.81 -25.20
N VAL A 615 -23.10 -13.39 -24.16
CA VAL A 615 -23.47 -14.67 -23.54
C VAL A 615 -24.19 -14.35 -22.22
N ASP A 616 -25.43 -14.80 -22.08
CA ASP A 616 -26.28 -14.55 -20.90
C ASP A 616 -26.06 -15.59 -19.78
N ASN A 617 -26.06 -15.13 -18.52
CA ASN A 617 -26.37 -15.97 -17.36
C ASN A 617 -27.07 -15.11 -16.27
N PRO A 618 -28.30 -15.45 -15.84
CA PRO A 618 -29.04 -14.69 -14.84
C PRO A 618 -28.78 -15.27 -13.44
N ASN A 619 -28.29 -14.47 -12.49
CA ASN A 619 -28.67 -14.53 -11.07
C ASN A 619 -27.99 -13.44 -10.23
N TYR A 620 -28.79 -12.89 -9.29
CA TYR A 620 -28.46 -12.13 -8.07
C TYR A 620 -28.62 -10.60 -8.08
N HIS A 621 -29.68 -10.16 -7.39
CA HIS A 621 -29.88 -8.81 -6.85
C HIS A 621 -29.52 -8.77 -5.36
N VAL A 622 -28.57 -7.92 -4.93
CA VAL A 622 -28.43 -7.50 -3.53
C VAL A 622 -28.00 -6.03 -3.48
N TYR A 623 -28.76 -5.21 -2.75
CA TYR A 623 -28.50 -3.78 -2.52
C TYR A 623 -27.62 -3.56 -1.27
N PRO A 624 -26.56 -2.71 -1.31
CA PRO A 624 -25.87 -2.21 -0.12
C PRO A 624 -26.49 -0.93 0.43
N LYS A 625 -26.39 -0.73 1.76
CA LYS A 625 -27.09 0.28 2.57
C LYS A 625 -26.24 1.51 2.99
N ASN A 626 -25.11 1.83 2.35
CA ASN A 626 -24.20 2.86 2.89
C ASN A 626 -23.26 3.54 1.86
N GLU A 627 -23.15 4.87 1.96
CA GLU A 627 -22.41 5.80 1.09
C GLU A 627 -20.87 5.79 1.27
N ASN A 628 -20.34 5.24 2.38
CA ASN A 628 -18.89 5.11 2.62
C ASN A 628 -18.24 3.93 1.88
N GLN A 629 -19.01 3.07 1.20
CA GLN A 629 -18.48 2.06 0.27
C GLN A 629 -18.28 2.60 -1.16
N LEU A 630 -18.70 3.84 -1.47
CA LEU A 630 -18.65 4.42 -2.82
C LEU A 630 -17.26 4.87 -3.33
N ASN A 631 -16.20 4.84 -2.51
CA ASN A 631 -14.87 5.31 -2.91
C ASN A 631 -13.93 4.23 -3.52
N GLN A 632 -14.44 3.05 -3.86
CA GLN A 632 -13.66 1.95 -4.48
C GLN A 632 -13.88 1.79 -6.01
N TYR A 633 -14.63 2.69 -6.67
CA TYR A 633 -15.25 2.43 -7.98
C TYR A 633 -14.52 2.92 -9.24
N TYR A 634 -13.29 3.44 -9.15
CA TYR A 634 -12.58 3.99 -10.33
C TYR A 634 -11.72 2.99 -11.13
N ARG A 635 -11.86 1.67 -10.91
CA ARG A 635 -11.00 0.64 -11.54
C ARG A 635 -11.33 0.30 -13.00
N TYR A 636 -12.33 0.93 -13.63
CA TYR A 636 -12.79 0.56 -14.98
C TYR A 636 -13.03 1.75 -15.89
N PHE A 637 -12.27 2.83 -15.71
CA PHE A 637 -12.38 4.03 -16.53
C PHE A 637 -11.01 4.45 -17.04
N ILE A 638 -10.88 4.59 -18.36
CA ILE A 638 -9.76 5.32 -18.94
C ILE A 638 -10.19 6.78 -18.97
N PRO A 639 -9.53 7.66 -18.21
CA PRO A 639 -9.87 9.08 -18.25
C PRO A 639 -9.70 9.64 -19.65
N LYS A 640 -10.47 10.70 -19.96
CA LYS A 640 -10.27 11.54 -21.16
C LYS A 640 -8.95 12.30 -21.08
N ASN A 641 -7.84 11.56 -21.10
CA ASN A 641 -6.47 12.02 -21.12
C ASN A 641 -5.77 11.22 -22.23
N GLU A 642 -5.25 11.92 -23.22
CA GLU A 642 -4.68 11.28 -24.41
C GLU A 642 -3.45 10.40 -24.10
N VAL A 643 -2.70 10.69 -23.03
CA VAL A 643 -1.54 9.90 -22.63
C VAL A 643 -1.99 8.57 -22.03
N TYR A 644 -3.02 8.58 -21.17
CA TYR A 644 -3.62 7.35 -20.66
C TYR A 644 -4.30 6.53 -21.77
N GLN A 645 -4.97 7.19 -22.72
CA GLN A 645 -5.55 6.50 -23.88
C GLN A 645 -4.47 5.81 -24.73
N GLN A 646 -3.36 6.50 -24.99
CA GLN A 646 -2.25 5.91 -25.73
C GLN A 646 -1.60 4.76 -24.96
N ALA A 647 -1.38 4.91 -23.64
CA ALA A 647 -0.86 3.86 -22.79
C ALA A 647 -1.79 2.64 -22.80
N TYR A 648 -3.10 2.85 -22.72
CA TYR A 648 -4.10 1.79 -22.85
C TYR A 648 -4.03 1.11 -24.21
N ASP A 649 -4.08 1.87 -25.31
CA ASP A 649 -4.07 1.33 -26.68
C ASP A 649 -2.87 0.42 -26.95
N MET A 650 -1.70 0.71 -26.36
CA MET A 650 -0.50 -0.12 -26.54
C MET A 650 -0.36 -1.27 -25.54
N THR A 651 -1.11 -1.29 -24.43
CA THR A 651 -0.87 -2.21 -23.30
C THR A 651 -1.82 -3.42 -23.28
N VAL A 652 -1.28 -4.61 -23.09
CA VAL A 652 -2.02 -5.88 -23.02
C VAL A 652 -1.75 -6.56 -21.66
N GLY A 653 -2.75 -7.29 -21.16
CA GLY A 653 -2.52 -8.19 -20.03
C GLY A 653 -1.88 -9.48 -20.51
N LEU A 654 -0.91 -9.98 -19.77
CA LEU A 654 -0.27 -11.27 -19.99
C LEU A 654 -0.86 -12.25 -18.99
N ASN A 655 -1.55 -13.28 -19.47
CA ASN A 655 -2.12 -14.31 -18.64
C ASN A 655 -1.56 -15.68 -19.03
N TYR A 656 -0.86 -16.31 -18.09
CA TYR A 656 -0.35 -17.66 -18.25
C TYR A 656 -1.12 -18.59 -17.33
N GLN A 657 -1.85 -19.53 -17.91
CA GLN A 657 -2.58 -20.55 -17.16
C GLN A 657 -1.72 -21.81 -17.04
N ALA A 658 -1.43 -22.19 -15.81
CA ALA A 658 -0.79 -23.46 -15.47
C ALA A 658 -1.83 -24.34 -14.76
N VAL A 659 -2.06 -25.55 -15.26
CA VAL A 659 -2.95 -26.52 -14.61
C VAL A 659 -2.14 -27.31 -13.61
N GLY A 660 -2.50 -27.22 -12.34
CA GLY A 660 -1.90 -27.98 -11.26
C GLY A 660 -2.02 -29.48 -11.44
N ASP A 661 -1.12 -30.26 -10.82
CA ASP A 661 -1.23 -31.73 -10.78
C ASP A 661 -2.55 -32.19 -10.12
N ASN A 662 -3.12 -31.32 -9.27
CA ASN A 662 -4.45 -31.48 -8.65
C ASN A 662 -5.62 -30.95 -9.52
N GLY A 663 -5.37 -30.59 -10.78
CA GLY A 663 -6.34 -29.98 -11.69
C GLY A 663 -6.65 -28.51 -11.44
N GLN A 664 -6.08 -27.85 -10.42
CA GLN A 664 -6.34 -26.43 -10.15
C GLN A 664 -5.55 -25.54 -11.11
N THR A 665 -6.24 -24.71 -11.88
CA THR A 665 -5.60 -23.68 -12.71
C THR A 665 -5.05 -22.55 -11.84
N SER A 666 -3.73 -22.40 -11.80
CA SER A 666 -3.08 -21.16 -11.36
C SER A 666 -2.85 -20.25 -12.57
N ALA A 667 -3.35 -19.02 -12.48
CA ALA A 667 -3.11 -17.99 -13.49
C ALA A 667 -2.02 -17.05 -12.98
N THR A 668 -0.88 -17.02 -13.67
CA THR A 668 0.09 -15.94 -13.50
C THR A 668 -0.34 -14.77 -14.37
N GLN A 669 -0.44 -13.59 -13.76
CA GLN A 669 -0.80 -12.36 -14.46
C GLN A 669 0.36 -11.37 -14.44
N GLY A 670 0.53 -10.66 -15.56
CA GLY A 670 1.44 -9.54 -15.71
C GLY A 670 0.92 -8.56 -16.77
N THR A 671 1.71 -7.53 -17.05
CA THR A 671 1.40 -6.53 -18.07
C THR A 671 2.50 -6.53 -19.13
N GLY A 672 2.13 -6.36 -20.39
CA GLY A 672 3.07 -6.09 -21.47
C GLY A 672 2.53 -4.99 -22.37
N TRP A 673 3.35 -4.47 -23.27
CA TRP A 673 2.93 -3.46 -24.23
C TRP A 673 3.58 -3.68 -25.59
N ILE A 674 2.88 -3.27 -26.64
CA ILE A 674 3.33 -3.40 -28.03
C ILE A 674 4.53 -2.50 -28.24
N LEU A 675 5.73 -3.07 -28.37
CA LEU A 675 6.96 -2.36 -28.67
C LEU A 675 7.16 -2.19 -30.18
N ASP A 676 6.87 -3.24 -30.94
CA ASP A 676 7.09 -3.31 -32.38
C ASP A 676 6.15 -4.33 -33.04
N TYR A 677 6.13 -4.38 -34.37
CA TYR A 677 5.50 -5.43 -35.16
C TYR A 677 6.20 -5.58 -36.51
N ILE A 678 6.04 -6.76 -37.13
CA ILE A 678 6.48 -6.97 -38.51
C ILE A 678 5.43 -6.32 -39.42
N GLN A 679 5.84 -5.35 -40.23
CA GLN A 679 4.96 -4.72 -41.20
C GLN A 679 4.48 -5.76 -42.23
N PRO A 680 3.18 -5.81 -42.54
CA PRO A 680 2.68 -6.70 -43.58
C PRO A 680 3.21 -6.26 -44.95
N ASN A 681 3.43 -7.23 -45.85
CA ASN A 681 3.86 -6.94 -47.22
C ASN A 681 2.76 -6.24 -48.04
N ASP A 682 1.50 -6.59 -47.75
CA ASP A 682 0.32 -5.92 -48.30
C ASP A 682 -0.08 -4.76 -47.38
N LYS A 683 -0.32 -3.58 -47.97
CA LYS A 683 -0.69 -2.34 -47.25
C LYS A 683 -2.07 -2.44 -46.61
N ASP A 684 -2.94 -3.29 -47.15
CA ASP A 684 -4.32 -3.49 -46.67
C ASP A 684 -4.44 -4.62 -45.63
N SER A 685 -3.37 -5.39 -45.43
CA SER A 685 -3.29 -6.43 -44.40
C SER A 685 -2.99 -5.85 -43.02
N TYR A 686 -3.46 -6.56 -41.99
CA TYR A 686 -3.11 -6.30 -40.59
C TYR A 686 -1.91 -7.19 -40.16
N PRO A 687 -0.93 -6.66 -39.41
CA PRO A 687 0.19 -7.48 -38.93
C PRO A 687 -0.30 -8.61 -38.01
N THR A 688 0.29 -9.79 -38.13
CA THR A 688 0.01 -10.94 -37.25
C THR A 688 1.14 -11.26 -36.29
N THR A 689 2.30 -10.62 -36.45
CA THR A 689 3.48 -10.79 -35.59
C THR A 689 3.79 -9.49 -34.86
N PHE A 690 3.69 -9.52 -33.53
CA PHE A 690 3.94 -8.40 -32.65
C PHE A 690 5.09 -8.71 -31.68
N PHE A 691 5.77 -7.66 -31.23
CA PHE A 691 6.79 -7.73 -30.19
C PHE A 691 6.29 -7.02 -28.95
N ILE A 692 6.12 -7.77 -27.87
CA ILE A 692 5.56 -7.28 -26.60
C ILE A 692 6.69 -7.10 -25.60
N ALA A 693 6.93 -5.87 -25.17
CA ALA A 693 7.84 -5.55 -24.08
C ALA A 693 7.16 -5.81 -22.73
N THR A 694 7.89 -6.40 -21.79
CA THR A 694 7.43 -6.63 -20.41
C THR A 694 8.63 -6.70 -19.46
N ASN A 695 8.37 -6.91 -18.17
CA ASN A 695 9.42 -7.25 -17.22
C ASN A 695 9.87 -8.70 -17.40
N MET A 696 11.15 -8.93 -17.16
CA MET A 696 11.73 -10.26 -17.20
C MET A 696 11.15 -11.16 -16.12
N HIS A 697 10.88 -10.67 -14.90
CA HIS A 697 10.22 -11.48 -13.86
C HIS A 697 8.77 -11.85 -14.19
N VAL A 698 8.11 -11.11 -15.10
CA VAL A 698 6.79 -11.47 -15.61
C VAL A 698 6.94 -12.62 -16.61
N ALA A 699 7.84 -12.45 -17.56
CA ALA A 699 8.17 -13.46 -18.57
C ALA A 699 8.66 -14.78 -17.94
N ALA A 700 9.54 -14.70 -16.95
CA ALA A 700 10.16 -15.84 -16.29
C ALA A 700 9.16 -16.82 -15.64
N ARG A 701 7.92 -16.37 -15.40
CA ARG A 701 6.84 -17.22 -14.90
C ARG A 701 6.14 -18.04 -16.00
N PHE A 702 6.52 -17.86 -17.26
CA PHE A 702 6.04 -18.67 -18.38
C PHE A 702 6.99 -19.86 -18.54
N ASN A 703 6.44 -21.07 -18.70
CA ASN A 703 7.28 -22.24 -19.00
C ASN A 703 7.69 -22.19 -20.49
N TYR A 704 8.95 -21.84 -20.76
CA TYR A 704 9.53 -21.83 -22.11
C TYR A 704 10.03 -23.21 -22.54
N LEU A 705 9.96 -23.53 -23.83
CA LEU A 705 10.80 -24.55 -24.45
C LEU A 705 12.11 -23.92 -24.88
N GLU A 706 13.19 -24.70 -25.01
CA GLU A 706 14.48 -24.19 -25.48
C GLU A 706 14.37 -23.50 -26.85
N ASN A 707 13.54 -24.03 -27.77
CA ASN A 707 13.31 -23.44 -29.09
C ASN A 707 12.42 -22.18 -29.07
N GLU A 708 11.87 -21.79 -27.92
CA GLU A 708 11.12 -20.55 -27.71
C GLU A 708 12.02 -19.42 -27.19
N VAL A 709 13.35 -19.60 -27.17
CA VAL A 709 14.32 -18.55 -26.83
C VAL A 709 15.33 -18.38 -27.96
N LEU A 710 15.35 -17.19 -28.55
CA LEU A 710 16.23 -16.90 -29.68
C LEU A 710 17.68 -16.67 -29.24
N GLU A 711 18.62 -17.04 -30.09
CA GLU A 711 20.06 -16.96 -29.81
C GLU A 711 20.47 -15.54 -29.37
N GLY A 712 21.11 -15.44 -28.20
CA GLY A 712 21.52 -14.17 -27.58
C GLY A 712 20.53 -13.62 -26.54
N ALA A 713 19.33 -14.19 -26.41
CA ALA A 713 18.51 -14.03 -25.23
C ALA A 713 18.88 -15.08 -24.16
N THR A 714 18.67 -14.74 -22.89
CA THR A 714 18.94 -15.64 -21.76
C THR A 714 17.63 -16.20 -21.23
N ILE A 715 17.55 -17.52 -21.05
CA ILE A 715 16.39 -18.15 -20.42
C ILE A 715 16.46 -17.85 -18.91
N PRO A 716 15.42 -17.27 -18.32
CA PRO A 716 15.29 -17.28 -16.88
C PRO A 716 14.99 -18.72 -16.43
N ASP A 717 15.77 -19.29 -15.50
CA ASP A 717 15.54 -20.68 -15.07
C ASP A 717 14.25 -20.78 -14.26
N SER A 718 13.24 -21.35 -14.94
CA SER A 718 11.93 -21.62 -14.39
C SER A 718 11.97 -22.48 -13.12
N SER A 719 13.01 -23.32 -12.92
CA SER A 719 13.11 -24.20 -11.75
C SER A 719 13.14 -23.45 -10.41
N TYR A 720 13.63 -22.21 -10.40
CA TYR A 720 13.66 -21.34 -9.22
C TYR A 720 12.33 -20.62 -8.95
N ILE A 721 11.50 -20.43 -9.99
CA ILE A 721 10.25 -19.67 -9.92
C ILE A 721 9.05 -20.60 -9.75
N SER A 722 9.12 -21.78 -10.37
CA SER A 722 8.09 -22.81 -10.32
C SER A 722 8.69 -24.13 -9.82
N ARG A 723 8.57 -24.39 -8.50
CA ARG A 723 8.50 -25.78 -7.98
C ARG A 723 7.22 -26.51 -8.45
N ARG A 724 6.64 -26.09 -9.56
CA ARG A 724 5.31 -26.45 -10.04
C ARG A 724 5.45 -26.85 -11.50
N THR A 725 5.73 -28.13 -11.70
CA THR A 725 5.83 -28.87 -12.96
C THR A 725 4.46 -28.98 -13.65
N HIS A 726 3.81 -27.85 -13.90
CA HIS A 726 2.45 -27.85 -14.43
C HIS A 726 2.44 -27.87 -15.97
N PRO A 727 1.62 -28.73 -16.59
CA PRO A 727 1.49 -28.81 -18.04
C PRO A 727 1.12 -27.47 -18.67
N LYS A 728 1.76 -27.18 -19.82
CA LYS A 728 1.61 -25.93 -20.57
C LYS A 728 0.20 -25.84 -21.17
N THR A 729 -0.57 -24.80 -20.84
CA THR A 729 -1.83 -24.51 -21.57
C THR A 729 -1.71 -23.37 -22.59
N GLY A 730 -0.58 -22.65 -22.58
CA GLY A 730 -0.23 -21.59 -23.54
C GLY A 730 -0.28 -20.18 -22.94
N LEU A 731 0.25 -19.21 -23.68
CA LEU A 731 0.16 -17.78 -23.36
C LEU A 731 -1.15 -17.21 -23.91
N TYR A 732 -1.88 -16.49 -23.06
CA TYR A 732 -3.05 -15.72 -23.45
C TYR A 732 -2.74 -14.24 -23.32
N LEU A 733 -3.01 -13.49 -24.40
CA LEU A 733 -3.10 -12.04 -24.31
C LEU A 733 -4.54 -11.66 -23.98
N VAL A 734 -4.70 -10.77 -23.00
CA VAL A 734 -6.00 -10.30 -22.54
C VAL A 734 -6.13 -8.79 -22.68
N TYR A 735 -7.32 -8.34 -23.05
CA TYR A 735 -7.69 -6.95 -22.94
C TYR A 735 -9.16 -6.78 -22.53
N ASN A 736 -9.52 -5.61 -22.03
CA ASN A 736 -10.90 -5.26 -21.69
C ASN A 736 -11.50 -4.35 -22.77
N PRO A 737 -12.50 -4.81 -23.56
CA PRO A 737 -13.11 -4.02 -24.64
C PRO A 737 -14.10 -2.96 -24.14
N TYR A 738 -14.56 -3.02 -22.89
CA TYR A 738 -15.63 -2.17 -22.37
C TYR A 738 -15.16 -0.85 -21.75
N LEU A 739 -13.86 -0.59 -21.72
CA LEU A 739 -13.32 0.64 -21.14
C LEU A 739 -13.53 1.89 -22.02
N ASP A 740 -13.62 1.72 -23.33
CA ASP A 740 -13.75 2.84 -24.28
C ASP A 740 -15.19 3.39 -24.32
N LYS A 741 -16.17 2.55 -23.96
CA LYS A 741 -17.59 2.91 -23.89
C LYS A 741 -17.90 3.43 -22.49
N GLY A 742 -17.38 4.62 -22.17
CA GLY A 742 -17.53 5.29 -20.87
C GLY A 742 -18.98 5.53 -20.43
N GLN A 743 -19.69 4.48 -20.03
CA GLN A 743 -20.95 4.60 -19.30
C GLN A 743 -20.63 5.08 -17.88
N LYS A 744 -20.70 6.40 -17.70
CA LYS A 744 -20.96 7.03 -16.41
C LYS A 744 -22.35 6.60 -15.94
N ASN A 745 -22.47 5.40 -15.40
CA ASN A 745 -23.60 5.09 -14.53
C ASN A 745 -23.13 5.34 -13.10
N ASP A 746 -23.36 6.55 -12.61
CA ASP A 746 -22.96 7.03 -11.28
C ASP A 746 -23.59 6.21 -10.12
N ASN A 747 -24.39 5.17 -10.41
CA ASN A 747 -25.14 4.36 -9.45
C ASN A 747 -25.00 2.84 -9.63
N ALA A 748 -24.12 2.32 -10.50
CA ALA A 748 -23.97 0.87 -10.68
C ALA A 748 -23.02 0.27 -9.60
N PRO A 749 -23.50 -0.56 -8.65
CA PRO A 749 -22.63 -1.25 -7.71
C PRO A 749 -21.70 -2.22 -8.44
N TYR A 750 -20.61 -2.59 -7.75
CA TYR A 750 -19.49 -3.39 -8.26
C TYR A 750 -20.01 -4.66 -8.91
N ASP A 751 -20.10 -4.68 -10.24
CA ASP A 751 -20.24 -5.95 -10.92
C ASP A 751 -18.86 -6.61 -10.90
N GLN A 752 -18.65 -7.54 -9.95
CA GLN A 752 -17.45 -8.40 -9.95
C GLN A 752 -17.32 -9.18 -11.27
N ASN A 753 -18.33 -9.16 -12.14
CA ASN A 753 -18.26 -9.67 -13.50
C ASN A 753 -17.50 -8.77 -14.51
N LEU A 754 -17.10 -7.53 -14.20
CA LEU A 754 -16.20 -6.77 -15.10
C LEU A 754 -14.81 -7.41 -15.23
N ASN A 755 -14.41 -8.22 -14.24
CA ASN A 755 -13.23 -9.10 -14.36
C ASN A 755 -13.43 -10.27 -15.34
N ARG A 756 -14.69 -10.58 -15.73
CA ARG A 756 -15.05 -11.70 -16.61
C ARG A 756 -15.20 -11.30 -18.08
N SER A 757 -15.11 -10.02 -18.38
CA SER A 757 -15.21 -9.47 -19.74
C SER A 757 -13.83 -9.25 -20.40
N LEU A 758 -12.78 -9.89 -19.91
CA LEU A 758 -11.49 -9.88 -20.61
C LEU A 758 -11.61 -10.76 -21.85
N ILE A 759 -11.41 -10.18 -23.02
CA ILE A 759 -11.24 -10.96 -24.24
C ILE A 759 -9.83 -11.54 -24.18
N ALA A 760 -9.75 -12.86 -24.11
CA ALA A 760 -8.52 -13.62 -24.14
C ALA A 760 -8.36 -14.30 -25.50
N THR A 761 -7.18 -14.21 -26.09
CA THR A 761 -6.82 -14.99 -27.29
C THR A 761 -5.60 -15.83 -27.00
N LYS A 762 -5.70 -17.12 -27.33
CA LYS A 762 -4.56 -18.02 -27.32
C LYS A 762 -3.62 -17.65 -28.46
N ILE A 763 -2.35 -17.44 -28.13
CA ILE A 763 -1.31 -17.10 -29.09
C ILE A 763 -0.87 -18.36 -29.85
N LYS A 764 -0.63 -18.23 -31.16
CA LYS A 764 -0.18 -19.33 -32.04
C LYS A 764 1.24 -19.74 -31.71
N GLU A 765 2.12 -18.74 -31.62
CA GLU A 765 3.55 -18.91 -31.35
C GLU A 765 4.04 -17.78 -30.45
N PHE A 766 4.87 -18.10 -29.48
CA PHE A 766 5.53 -17.12 -28.63
C PHE A 766 7.02 -17.45 -28.50
N ALA A 767 7.88 -16.43 -28.40
CA ALA A 767 9.31 -16.61 -28.16
C ALA A 767 9.94 -15.42 -27.43
N ILE A 768 11.01 -15.63 -26.66
CA ILE A 768 11.85 -14.55 -26.14
C ILE A 768 12.83 -14.11 -27.23
N VAL A 769 12.78 -12.84 -27.60
CA VAL A 769 13.64 -12.24 -28.64
C VAL A 769 14.83 -11.53 -28.03
N TYR A 770 14.63 -10.84 -26.91
CA TYR A 770 15.66 -10.04 -26.27
C TYR A 770 15.46 -10.05 -24.76
N THR A 771 16.54 -10.24 -24.01
CA THR A 771 16.63 -10.00 -22.57
C THR A 771 17.72 -8.97 -22.32
N ALA A 772 17.48 -8.06 -21.38
CA ALA A 772 18.49 -7.08 -20.97
C ALA A 772 19.55 -7.69 -20.04
N THR A 773 20.20 -8.76 -20.47
CA THR A 773 21.30 -9.44 -19.79
C THR A 773 22.60 -9.14 -20.53
N ASN A 774 23.68 -8.89 -19.79
CA ASN A 774 25.03 -8.67 -20.34
C ASN A 774 25.08 -7.65 -21.49
N PHE A 775 24.21 -6.64 -21.43
CA PHE A 775 24.05 -5.65 -22.49
C PHE A 775 25.22 -4.66 -22.56
N LEU A 776 26.10 -4.63 -21.54
CA LEU A 776 27.34 -3.87 -21.49
C LEU A 776 28.54 -4.83 -21.57
N ASP A 777 29.67 -4.34 -22.06
CA ASP A 777 30.92 -5.09 -22.11
C ASP A 777 31.35 -5.51 -20.69
N LYS A 778 31.46 -6.83 -20.49
CA LYS A 778 31.88 -7.43 -19.22
C LYS A 778 33.26 -6.99 -18.78
N ASN A 779 34.20 -6.83 -19.72
CA ASN A 779 35.57 -6.40 -19.43
C ASN A 779 35.58 -4.95 -18.96
N PHE A 780 34.74 -4.11 -19.57
CA PHE A 780 34.54 -2.75 -19.12
C PHE A 780 33.99 -2.71 -17.69
N LEU A 781 32.93 -3.48 -17.39
CA LEU A 781 32.34 -3.54 -16.04
C LEU A 781 33.27 -4.17 -14.99
N ALA A 782 34.08 -5.16 -15.35
CA ALA A 782 35.06 -5.76 -14.44
C ALA A 782 36.16 -4.77 -14.03
N ASN A 783 36.55 -3.85 -14.93
CA ASN A 783 37.52 -2.80 -14.65
C ASN A 783 36.89 -1.56 -14.00
N TYR A 784 35.57 -1.50 -13.95
CA TYR A 784 34.82 -0.36 -13.47
C TYR A 784 34.82 -0.31 -11.93
N ARG A 785 35.74 0.44 -11.34
CA ARG A 785 35.84 0.61 -9.88
C ARG A 785 34.70 1.48 -9.35
N TYR A 786 33.74 0.86 -8.66
CA TYR A 786 32.70 1.56 -7.93
C TYR A 786 33.33 2.27 -6.71
N THR A 787 33.42 3.61 -6.73
CA THR A 787 34.12 4.40 -5.70
C THR A 787 33.33 4.63 -4.41
N SER A 788 32.26 3.87 -4.14
CA SER A 788 31.53 4.04 -2.88
C SER A 788 32.40 3.61 -1.69
N THR A 789 32.65 4.54 -0.79
CA THR A 789 33.56 4.49 0.36
C THR A 789 33.19 3.47 1.47
N LYS A 790 32.34 2.48 1.18
CA LYS A 790 32.11 1.32 2.04
C LYS A 790 32.20 0.01 1.23
N PRO A 791 33.27 -0.77 1.39
CA PRO A 791 33.43 -2.05 0.73
C PRO A 791 32.71 -3.12 1.55
N THR A 792 31.52 -3.50 1.14
CA THR A 792 31.05 -4.87 1.37
C THR A 792 31.00 -5.51 0.00
N ASN A 793 32.19 -5.95 -0.47
CA ASN A 793 32.46 -6.64 -1.73
C ASN A 793 31.59 -6.22 -2.93
N PRO A 794 32.03 -5.25 -3.76
CA PRO A 794 31.67 -5.30 -5.17
C PRO A 794 32.39 -6.52 -5.75
N SER A 795 31.84 -7.73 -5.58
CA SER A 795 32.12 -8.79 -6.53
C SER A 795 31.87 -8.17 -7.90
N ASN A 796 32.89 -8.23 -8.77
CA ASN A 796 32.83 -7.72 -10.13
C ASN A 796 31.42 -7.99 -10.70
N LEU A 797 30.88 -7.06 -11.46
CA LEU A 797 29.59 -7.19 -12.14
C LEU A 797 29.80 -7.73 -13.57
N PRO A 798 30.54 -8.85 -13.86
CA PRO A 798 30.70 -9.27 -15.24
C PRO A 798 29.36 -9.77 -15.80
N ASP A 799 28.52 -10.34 -14.95
CA ASP A 799 27.17 -10.75 -15.28
C ASP A 799 26.16 -9.79 -14.66
N HIS A 800 25.44 -9.07 -15.51
CA HIS A 800 24.48 -8.05 -15.08
C HIS A 800 23.17 -8.13 -15.88
N ALA A 801 22.08 -7.70 -15.26
CA ALA A 801 20.78 -7.72 -15.89
C ALA A 801 19.91 -6.52 -15.51
N LYS A 802 18.99 -6.16 -16.40
CA LYS A 802 17.80 -5.34 -16.10
C LYS A 802 16.54 -6.15 -16.26
N ASP A 803 15.50 -5.76 -15.54
CA ASP A 803 14.20 -6.41 -15.58
C ASP A 803 13.40 -6.05 -16.84
N PHE A 804 13.94 -6.37 -18.01
CA PHE A 804 13.36 -6.03 -19.30
C PHE A 804 13.56 -7.15 -20.30
N VAL A 805 12.48 -7.49 -20.99
CA VAL A 805 12.42 -8.56 -22.00
C VAL A 805 11.45 -8.18 -23.11
N VAL A 806 11.72 -8.67 -24.31
CA VAL A 806 10.84 -8.54 -25.47
C VAL A 806 10.42 -9.92 -25.96
N LEU A 807 9.11 -10.12 -26.06
CA LEU A 807 8.47 -11.37 -26.49
C LEU A 807 7.96 -11.21 -27.94
N LYS A 808 8.30 -12.14 -28.83
CA LYS A 808 7.58 -12.33 -30.09
C LYS A 808 6.25 -13.00 -29.79
N VAL A 809 5.19 -12.50 -30.40
CA VAL A 809 3.83 -13.05 -30.33
C VAL A 809 3.28 -13.14 -31.75
N VAL A 810 2.88 -14.34 -32.17
CA VAL A 810 2.22 -14.58 -33.47
C VAL A 810 0.77 -14.96 -33.23
N PHE A 811 -0.16 -14.23 -33.83
CA PHE A 811 -1.58 -14.52 -33.80
C PHE A 811 -1.96 -15.56 -34.87
N ASN A 812 -3.08 -16.26 -34.68
CA ASN A 812 -3.59 -17.21 -35.66
C ASN A 812 -4.00 -16.52 -36.97
N ASP A 813 -4.59 -15.34 -36.86
CA ASP A 813 -5.12 -14.56 -37.98
C ASP A 813 -5.16 -13.06 -37.67
N GLU A 814 -5.40 -12.26 -38.72
CA GLU A 814 -5.47 -10.80 -38.64
C GLU A 814 -6.59 -10.29 -37.73
N ARG A 815 -7.73 -11.01 -37.66
CA ARG A 815 -8.88 -10.59 -36.84
C ARG A 815 -8.53 -10.70 -35.36
N ALA A 816 -7.96 -11.81 -34.94
CA ALA A 816 -7.50 -12.03 -33.57
C ALA A 816 -6.43 -11.01 -33.17
N ALA A 817 -5.47 -10.75 -34.06
CA ALA A 817 -4.45 -9.71 -33.87
C ALA A 817 -5.08 -8.34 -33.69
N ARG A 818 -5.98 -7.92 -34.60
CA ARG A 818 -6.65 -6.62 -34.58
C ARG A 818 -7.47 -6.39 -33.32
N ILE A 819 -8.21 -7.41 -32.89
CA ILE A 819 -9.04 -7.37 -31.68
C ILE A 819 -8.16 -7.17 -30.43
N ILE A 820 -7.17 -8.05 -30.21
CA ILE A 820 -6.33 -8.02 -29.01
C ILE A 820 -5.46 -6.77 -28.93
N THR A 821 -4.93 -6.34 -30.07
CA THR A 821 -4.10 -5.13 -30.16
C THR A 821 -4.94 -3.86 -30.29
N ARG A 822 -6.28 -3.95 -30.21
CA ARG A 822 -7.21 -2.81 -30.32
C ARG A 822 -6.92 -1.92 -31.53
N ASP A 823 -6.67 -2.55 -32.67
CA ASP A 823 -6.37 -1.88 -33.93
C ASP A 823 -5.12 -0.97 -33.89
N PHE A 824 -4.14 -1.31 -33.04
CA PHE A 824 -2.90 -0.54 -32.85
C PHE A 824 -2.22 -0.18 -34.17
N TYR A 825 -2.14 -1.11 -35.13
CA TYR A 825 -1.51 -0.87 -36.43
C TYR A 825 -2.12 0.33 -37.16
N TYR A 826 -3.44 0.34 -37.39
CA TYR A 826 -4.07 1.44 -38.13
C TYR A 826 -4.08 2.76 -37.35
N LYS A 827 -4.19 2.70 -36.02
CA LYS A 827 -4.12 3.87 -35.15
C LYS A 827 -2.73 4.53 -35.13
N TYR A 828 -1.66 3.73 -35.18
CA TYR A 828 -0.28 4.17 -34.88
C TYR A 828 0.76 3.90 -35.97
N LYS A 829 0.39 3.36 -37.15
CA LYS A 829 1.35 3.07 -38.24
C LYS A 829 2.28 4.24 -38.57
N ASN A 830 1.75 5.47 -38.59
CA ASN A 830 2.51 6.69 -38.88
C ASN A 830 3.01 7.42 -37.61
N LYS A 831 2.88 6.82 -36.43
CA LYS A 831 3.19 7.45 -35.12
C LYS A 831 3.98 6.47 -34.26
N ARG A 832 5.28 6.35 -34.55
CA ARG A 832 6.19 5.51 -33.77
C ARG A 832 6.27 5.91 -32.32
N HIS A 833 6.59 4.92 -31.48
CA HIS A 833 6.96 5.19 -30.11
C HIS A 833 8.12 6.18 -30.05
N LYS A 834 7.95 7.20 -29.22
CA LYS A 834 9.03 8.09 -28.85
C LYS A 834 9.58 7.61 -27.53
N PHE A 835 10.89 7.44 -27.44
CA PHE A 835 11.56 7.19 -26.18
C PHE A 835 12.17 8.49 -25.69
N ALA A 836 12.13 8.72 -24.37
CA ALA A 836 12.77 9.88 -23.80
C ALA A 836 14.27 9.81 -24.09
N LYS A 837 14.78 10.79 -24.84
CA LYS A 837 16.17 10.83 -25.32
C LYS A 837 17.18 10.93 -24.17
N TYR A 838 16.74 11.48 -23.05
CA TYR A 838 17.55 11.65 -21.86
C TYR A 838 16.81 11.09 -20.65
N SER A 839 17.59 10.49 -19.75
CA SER A 839 17.12 10.10 -18.44
C SER A 839 16.65 11.34 -17.67
N LEU A 840 15.84 11.10 -16.64
CA LEU A 840 15.39 12.14 -15.73
C LEU A 840 16.55 12.87 -15.02
N LEU A 841 17.78 12.35 -15.04
CA LEU A 841 18.96 13.03 -14.45
C LEU A 841 19.36 14.32 -15.15
N THR A 842 18.98 14.52 -16.41
CA THR A 842 19.36 15.72 -17.17
C THR A 842 18.55 16.96 -16.81
N ASN A 843 17.41 16.78 -16.14
CA ASN A 843 16.59 17.86 -15.64
C ASN A 843 17.18 18.46 -14.36
N SER A 844 16.99 19.76 -14.17
CA SER A 844 17.28 20.39 -12.87
C SER A 844 16.39 19.79 -11.76
N ILE A 845 16.86 19.82 -10.51
CA ILE A 845 16.07 19.34 -9.36
C ILE A 845 14.72 20.05 -9.30
N ASP A 846 14.68 21.36 -9.52
CA ASP A 846 13.43 22.13 -9.51
C ASP A 846 12.46 21.70 -10.61
N GLN A 847 12.98 21.35 -11.80
CA GLN A 847 12.15 20.76 -12.85
C GLN A 847 11.60 19.40 -12.39
N LEU A 848 12.43 18.52 -11.84
CA LEU A 848 12.02 17.17 -11.43
C LEU A 848 10.97 17.16 -10.32
N VAL A 849 11.14 18.00 -9.29
CA VAL A 849 10.22 18.10 -8.14
C VAL A 849 8.82 18.55 -8.58
N ASN A 850 8.74 19.38 -9.62
CA ASN A 850 7.49 19.94 -10.11
C ASN A 850 6.82 19.08 -11.20
N ARG A 851 7.43 17.96 -11.61
CA ARG A 851 6.82 17.05 -12.57
C ARG A 851 5.72 16.22 -11.93
N SER A 852 4.56 16.23 -12.57
CA SER A 852 3.40 15.41 -12.24
C SER A 852 2.79 14.82 -13.51
N ASP A 853 3.63 14.46 -14.47
CA ASP A 853 3.24 14.09 -15.83
C ASP A 853 3.67 12.66 -16.16
N PHE A 854 3.77 11.76 -15.16
CA PHE A 854 4.13 10.36 -15.38
C PHE A 854 2.88 9.48 -15.41
N TYR A 855 2.57 8.91 -16.57
CA TYR A 855 1.34 8.15 -16.81
C TYR A 855 1.70 6.66 -16.94
N ILE A 856 1.10 5.81 -16.11
CA ILE A 856 1.31 4.38 -16.10
C ILE A 856 -0.06 3.69 -16.21
N PHE A 857 -0.17 2.76 -17.14
CA PHE A 857 -1.35 1.94 -17.33
C PHE A 857 -0.95 0.47 -17.35
N GLY A 858 -1.65 -0.39 -16.59
CA GLY A 858 -1.39 -1.83 -16.57
C GLY A 858 -2.50 -2.67 -15.98
N TYR A 859 -2.32 -3.98 -15.98
CA TYR A 859 -3.31 -4.97 -15.55
C TYR A 859 -3.07 -5.42 -14.09
N ALA A 860 -3.20 -4.50 -13.15
CA ALA A 860 -3.05 -4.78 -11.71
C ALA A 860 -4.12 -5.79 -11.24
N GLY A 861 -3.71 -6.98 -10.79
CA GLY A 861 -4.61 -8.08 -10.45
C GLY A 861 -5.45 -8.57 -11.64
N GLY A 862 -4.93 -8.42 -12.86
CA GLY A 862 -5.65 -8.72 -14.09
C GLY A 862 -6.65 -7.62 -14.49
N ILE A 863 -6.75 -6.54 -13.71
CA ILE A 863 -7.68 -5.44 -13.95
C ILE A 863 -6.91 -4.29 -14.60
N PRO A 864 -7.35 -3.78 -15.76
CA PRO A 864 -6.76 -2.58 -16.35
C PRO A 864 -6.90 -1.39 -15.40
N THR A 865 -5.78 -0.78 -15.02
CA THR A 865 -5.64 0.16 -13.92
C THR A 865 -4.61 1.23 -14.28
N ILE A 866 -4.90 2.49 -13.95
CA ILE A 866 -3.97 3.62 -14.05
C ILE A 866 -3.28 3.92 -12.71
N ASN A 867 -2.12 4.56 -12.75
CA ASN A 867 -1.41 5.05 -11.56
C ASN A 867 -2.07 6.29 -10.94
N LYS A 868 -3.29 6.12 -10.47
CA LYS A 868 -4.00 7.12 -9.69
C LYS A 868 -4.76 6.46 -8.54
N PRO A 869 -4.80 7.08 -7.35
CA PRO A 869 -5.69 6.66 -6.30
C PRO A 869 -7.14 6.66 -6.81
N THR A 870 -7.96 5.71 -6.34
CA THR A 870 -9.40 5.69 -6.67
C THR A 870 -10.15 6.93 -6.17
N THR A 871 -9.52 7.74 -5.31
CA THR A 871 -10.07 9.00 -4.80
C THR A 871 -9.71 10.22 -5.66
N THR A 872 -8.82 10.10 -6.65
CA THR A 872 -8.49 11.25 -7.50
C THR A 872 -9.65 11.61 -8.41
N LYS A 873 -9.91 12.92 -8.53
CA LYS A 873 -10.78 13.47 -9.57
C LYS A 873 -10.00 14.15 -10.70
N ASP A 874 -8.71 14.42 -10.46
CA ASP A 874 -7.81 14.99 -11.46
C ASP A 874 -7.05 13.87 -12.18
N PHE A 875 -7.38 13.68 -13.45
CA PHE A 875 -6.69 12.81 -14.40
C PHE A 875 -5.92 13.60 -15.46
N SER A 876 -5.88 14.93 -15.37
CA SER A 876 -5.06 15.77 -16.25
C SER A 876 -3.58 15.59 -15.92
N THR A 877 -3.26 15.36 -14.65
CA THR A 877 -1.91 15.04 -14.17
C THR A 877 -1.70 13.52 -14.08
N GLY A 878 -0.46 13.06 -14.13
CA GLY A 878 -0.02 11.70 -13.80
C GLY A 878 0.54 11.58 -12.37
N ALA A 879 1.41 10.61 -12.14
CA ALA A 879 2.22 10.46 -10.94
C ALA A 879 3.34 11.51 -10.88
N LYS A 880 3.91 11.66 -9.69
CA LYS A 880 5.04 12.57 -9.40
C LYS A 880 6.30 11.76 -9.11
N LEU A 881 7.48 12.36 -9.16
CA LEU A 881 8.67 11.72 -8.61
C LEU A 881 8.60 11.68 -7.08
N LEU A 882 9.08 10.57 -6.50
CA LEU A 882 9.12 10.42 -5.07
C LEU A 882 10.33 11.18 -4.48
N ILE A 883 10.05 12.20 -3.66
CA ILE A 883 11.08 13.08 -3.09
C ILE A 883 11.58 12.54 -1.71
N ASN A 884 10.85 11.62 -1.08
CA ASN A 884 11.08 11.23 0.32
C ASN A 884 12.00 9.99 0.48
N GLN A 885 12.73 9.94 1.61
CA GLN A 885 13.89 9.11 1.97
C GLN A 885 13.65 7.60 2.24
N ALA A 886 12.48 7.02 1.94
CA ALA A 886 12.12 5.72 2.52
C ALA A 886 13.06 4.53 2.23
N PHE A 887 13.97 4.63 1.27
CA PHE A 887 14.93 3.56 0.99
C PHE A 887 16.36 3.85 1.44
N GLY A 888 16.73 5.09 1.82
CA GLY A 888 18.12 5.45 2.09
C GLY A 888 19.08 5.26 0.88
N ASN A 889 18.55 5.01 -0.32
CA ASN A 889 19.27 4.49 -1.49
C ASN A 889 19.23 5.47 -2.68
N TYR A 890 19.54 6.74 -2.45
CA TYR A 890 19.44 7.78 -3.49
C TYR A 890 20.78 8.00 -4.18
N PHE A 891 20.71 8.41 -5.45
CA PHE A 891 21.86 9.06 -6.08
C PHE A 891 21.99 10.48 -5.56
N LEU A 892 23.20 10.81 -5.12
CA LEU A 892 23.58 12.18 -4.79
C LEU A 892 24.21 12.80 -6.03
N ASN A 893 23.81 14.03 -6.35
CA ASN A 893 24.50 14.80 -7.38
C ASN A 893 25.88 15.29 -6.88
N LYS A 894 26.64 15.97 -7.74
CA LYS A 894 27.97 16.53 -7.39
C LYS A 894 27.96 17.54 -6.23
N TYR A 895 26.79 18.04 -5.83
CA TYR A 895 26.59 18.95 -4.69
C TYR A 895 26.11 18.22 -3.43
N ASN A 896 26.17 16.88 -3.42
CA ASN A 896 25.69 16.03 -2.34
C ASN A 896 24.17 16.15 -2.07
N GLN A 897 23.40 16.53 -3.09
CA GLN A 897 21.94 16.64 -3.01
C GLN A 897 21.28 15.38 -3.57
N ILE A 898 20.24 14.91 -2.89
CA ILE A 898 19.40 13.80 -3.36
C ILE A 898 18.74 14.22 -4.68
N ILE A 899 18.88 13.37 -5.70
CA ILE A 899 18.14 13.54 -6.94
C ILE A 899 16.75 12.89 -6.75
N PRO A 900 15.66 13.68 -6.75
CA PRO A 900 14.32 13.16 -6.44
C PRO A 900 13.90 12.04 -7.38
N GLY A 901 13.33 10.98 -6.81
CA GLY A 901 12.78 9.86 -7.56
C GLY A 901 13.82 9.02 -8.29
N ILE A 902 15.12 9.10 -7.98
CA ILE A 902 16.13 8.24 -8.59
C ILE A 902 16.80 7.41 -7.51
N VAL A 903 16.67 6.08 -7.64
CA VAL A 903 17.09 5.13 -6.62
C VAL A 903 18.13 4.16 -7.17
N ASN A 904 19.06 3.79 -6.29
CA ASN A 904 20.06 2.75 -6.50
C ASN A 904 19.37 1.38 -6.54
N GLY A 905 19.19 0.86 -7.74
CA GLY A 905 18.44 -0.37 -7.96
C GLY A 905 19.14 -1.63 -7.42
N SER A 906 20.47 -1.66 -7.31
CA SER A 906 21.23 -2.79 -6.77
C SER A 906 21.04 -2.94 -5.25
N ILE A 907 20.87 -1.86 -4.50
CA ILE A 907 20.49 -1.97 -3.07
C ILE A 907 19.02 -2.33 -2.93
N THR A 908 18.16 -1.78 -3.80
CA THR A 908 16.72 -2.11 -3.82
C THR A 908 16.49 -3.59 -4.19
N ASN A 909 17.38 -4.18 -4.99
CA ASN A 909 17.38 -5.61 -5.35
C ASN A 909 17.44 -6.53 -4.12
N ASN A 910 18.26 -6.23 -3.11
CA ASN A 910 18.31 -7.05 -1.88
C ASN A 910 16.94 -7.13 -1.18
N PHE A 911 16.10 -6.10 -1.31
CA PHE A 911 14.73 -6.11 -0.78
C PHE A 911 13.74 -6.83 -1.70
N LEU A 912 13.97 -6.83 -3.01
CA LEU A 912 13.05 -7.34 -4.02
C LEU A 912 13.34 -8.79 -4.41
N ASN A 913 14.51 -9.30 -4.04
CA ASN A 913 14.96 -10.66 -4.32
C ASN A 913 14.87 -10.99 -5.81
N PHE A 914 15.48 -10.15 -6.66
CA PHE A 914 15.43 -10.27 -8.11
C PHE A 914 15.78 -11.68 -8.58
N ARG A 915 16.81 -12.29 -7.98
CA ARG A 915 17.21 -13.67 -8.28
C ARG A 915 16.04 -14.65 -8.16
N ASN A 916 15.27 -14.57 -7.06
CA ASN A 916 14.13 -15.45 -6.86
C ASN A 916 12.91 -15.06 -7.73
N GLN A 917 12.81 -13.81 -8.18
CA GLN A 917 11.70 -13.34 -9.02
C GLN A 917 11.94 -13.61 -10.50
N THR A 918 13.18 -13.52 -10.97
CA THR A 918 13.56 -13.76 -12.37
C THR A 918 14.11 -15.14 -12.61
N GLY A 919 14.48 -15.90 -11.58
CA GLY A 919 14.96 -17.27 -11.74
C GLY A 919 16.32 -17.36 -12.43
N PHE A 920 17.13 -16.30 -12.46
CA PHE A 920 18.50 -16.47 -12.95
C PHE A 920 19.33 -17.29 -11.96
N VAL A 921 19.83 -18.43 -12.43
CA VAL A 921 20.57 -19.43 -11.65
C VAL A 921 21.95 -18.91 -11.24
N ASP A 922 22.53 -18.03 -12.04
CA ASP A 922 23.90 -17.53 -11.87
C ASP A 922 23.93 -16.11 -11.27
N ASP A 923 25.12 -15.64 -10.88
CA ASP A 923 25.44 -14.37 -10.19
C ASP A 923 25.05 -13.09 -10.96
N TYR A 924 24.05 -13.12 -11.86
CA TYR A 924 23.53 -11.93 -12.55
C TYR A 924 23.08 -10.90 -11.52
N GLN A 925 23.86 -9.85 -11.39
CA GLN A 925 23.57 -8.75 -10.50
C GLN A 925 22.66 -7.75 -11.22
N TYR A 926 21.65 -7.28 -10.50
CA TYR A 926 20.75 -6.27 -11.00
C TYR A 926 21.49 -4.94 -11.26
N PHE A 927 21.31 -4.35 -12.45
CA PHE A 927 22.00 -3.12 -12.88
C PHE A 927 21.27 -1.83 -12.43
N ASN A 928 22.05 -0.88 -11.90
CA ASN A 928 21.78 -0.13 -10.67
C ASN A 928 20.92 1.16 -10.75
N ILE A 929 19.92 1.28 -11.61
CA ILE A 929 19.10 2.51 -11.63
C ILE A 929 17.61 2.24 -11.86
N MET A 930 16.78 2.89 -11.03
CA MET A 930 15.32 2.92 -11.17
C MET A 930 14.79 4.33 -10.90
N TYR A 931 13.62 4.61 -11.47
CA TYR A 931 12.81 5.77 -11.11
C TYR A 931 11.77 5.41 -10.08
N SER A 932 11.59 6.24 -9.08
CA SER A 932 10.55 6.09 -8.06
C SER A 932 9.51 7.18 -8.22
N PHE A 933 8.27 6.73 -8.35
CA PHE A 933 7.09 7.58 -8.46
C PHE A 933 6.29 7.55 -7.16
N LYS A 934 5.63 8.67 -6.88
CA LYS A 934 4.61 8.85 -5.86
C LYS A 934 3.24 8.89 -6.53
N ASP A 935 2.21 8.52 -5.78
CA ASP A 935 0.81 8.51 -6.23
C ASP A 935 0.63 7.45 -7.33
N SER A 936 1.29 6.30 -7.17
CA SER A 936 1.46 5.30 -8.23
C SER A 936 1.40 3.86 -7.76
N ALA A 937 0.68 3.54 -6.67
CA ALA A 937 0.51 2.18 -6.17
C ALA A 937 -0.35 1.27 -7.07
N LEU A 938 0.18 0.93 -8.23
CA LEU A 938 -0.30 -0.20 -9.00
C LEU A 938 0.09 -1.49 -8.27
N THR A 939 -0.88 -2.36 -7.98
CA THR A 939 -0.64 -3.61 -7.25
C THR A 939 0.00 -4.69 -8.14
N SER A 940 0.27 -5.87 -7.58
CA SER A 940 0.78 -7.03 -8.32
C SER A 940 -0.03 -7.28 -9.61
N GLY A 941 0.63 -7.72 -10.68
CA GLY A 941 0.05 -7.86 -12.04
C GLY A 941 0.32 -6.66 -12.95
N SER A 942 0.58 -5.48 -12.39
CA SER A 942 0.96 -4.28 -13.16
C SER A 942 2.44 -4.24 -13.55
N SER A 943 3.25 -5.21 -13.11
CA SER A 943 4.63 -5.35 -13.57
C SER A 943 4.66 -5.47 -15.09
N GLY A 944 5.51 -4.69 -15.73
CA GLY A 944 5.67 -4.63 -17.18
C GLY A 944 4.84 -3.52 -17.84
N SER A 945 4.13 -2.70 -17.07
CA SER A 945 3.40 -1.54 -17.60
C SER A 945 4.35 -0.51 -18.21
N VAL A 946 3.98 0.07 -19.35
CA VAL A 946 4.71 1.21 -19.91
C VAL A 946 4.56 2.44 -19.02
N VAL A 947 5.63 3.22 -18.88
CA VAL A 947 5.63 4.52 -18.22
C VAL A 947 5.87 5.61 -19.26
N LEU A 948 4.86 6.46 -19.46
CA LEU A 948 4.91 7.61 -20.37
C LEU A 948 5.08 8.91 -19.59
N ASN A 949 5.69 9.92 -20.22
CA ASN A 949 5.63 11.29 -19.75
C ASN A 949 4.48 12.09 -20.42
N GLY A 950 4.31 13.37 -20.06
CA GLY A 950 3.28 14.24 -20.65
C GLY A 950 3.43 14.47 -22.16
N ASN A 951 4.63 14.26 -22.71
CA ASN A 951 4.93 14.34 -24.14
C ASN A 951 4.69 13.01 -24.87
N LYS A 952 4.10 12.01 -24.20
CA LYS A 952 3.88 10.65 -24.74
C LYS A 952 5.18 9.91 -25.07
N GLU A 953 6.28 10.27 -24.42
CA GLU A 953 7.55 9.58 -24.55
C GLU A 953 7.65 8.47 -23.50
N ILE A 954 8.11 7.29 -23.92
CA ILE A 954 8.39 6.16 -23.04
C ILE A 954 9.65 6.47 -22.24
N ILE A 955 9.51 6.57 -20.92
CA ILE A 955 10.63 6.81 -20.01
C ILE A 955 11.12 5.53 -19.34
N GLY A 956 10.28 4.49 -19.29
CA GLY A 956 10.60 3.27 -18.57
C GLY A 956 9.47 2.25 -18.54
N ILE A 957 9.69 1.20 -17.74
CA ILE A 957 8.73 0.13 -17.52
C ILE A 957 8.53 -0.10 -16.02
N HIS A 958 7.27 -0.10 -15.58
CA HIS A 958 6.88 -0.26 -14.18
C HIS A 958 7.33 -1.63 -13.65
N PHE A 959 8.06 -1.62 -12.54
CA PHE A 959 8.72 -2.78 -11.95
C PHE A 959 7.99 -3.30 -10.71
N ALA A 960 7.80 -2.45 -9.69
CA ALA A 960 7.20 -2.86 -8.41
C ALA A 960 6.55 -1.70 -7.64
N MET A 961 5.69 -2.08 -6.70
CA MET A 961 5.04 -1.17 -5.75
C MET A 961 5.84 -1.02 -4.45
N VAL A 962 5.84 0.20 -3.92
CA VAL A 962 6.43 0.59 -2.64
C VAL A 962 5.32 0.87 -1.63
N ARG A 963 4.93 -0.14 -0.86
CA ARG A 963 3.77 -0.12 0.05
C ARG A 963 3.77 0.97 1.14
N PRO A 964 4.90 1.38 1.75
CA PRO A 964 4.87 2.42 2.79
C PRO A 964 4.50 3.81 2.28
N LEU A 965 4.59 4.05 0.96
CA LEU A 965 4.60 5.40 0.39
C LEU A 965 3.57 5.65 -0.72
N ASP A 966 2.70 4.68 -1.03
CA ASP A 966 1.84 4.76 -2.21
C ASP A 966 2.68 5.07 -3.49
N GLY A 967 3.84 4.44 -3.56
CA GLY A 967 4.82 4.67 -4.63
C GLY A 967 5.02 3.46 -5.51
N SER A 968 5.70 3.66 -6.62
CA SER A 968 6.17 2.60 -7.49
C SER A 968 7.57 2.86 -7.99
N LEU A 969 8.17 1.81 -8.55
CA LEU A 969 9.48 1.82 -9.18
C LEU A 969 9.31 1.51 -10.67
N ALA A 970 10.12 2.13 -11.52
CA ALA A 970 10.23 1.78 -12.93
C ALA A 970 11.68 1.71 -13.39
N GLU A 971 11.93 0.82 -14.33
CA GLU A 971 13.19 0.67 -15.02
C GLU A 971 13.31 1.68 -16.16
N PRO A 972 14.32 2.56 -16.19
CA PRO A 972 14.64 3.29 -17.39
C PRO A 972 15.16 2.36 -18.48
N LEU A 973 14.62 2.51 -19.69
CA LEU A 973 15.06 1.77 -20.88
C LEU A 973 16.25 2.44 -21.58
N ILE A 974 16.39 3.75 -21.40
CA ILE A 974 17.47 4.57 -21.95
C ILE A 974 18.09 5.35 -20.79
N PHE A 975 19.42 5.42 -20.78
CA PHE A 975 20.20 6.09 -19.77
C PHE A 975 21.50 6.63 -20.37
N GLU A 976 21.71 7.94 -20.30
CA GLU A 976 22.89 8.61 -20.86
C GLU A 976 24.18 8.42 -20.03
N GLY A 977 24.10 7.70 -18.93
CA GLY A 977 25.19 7.57 -17.97
C GLY A 977 25.17 8.68 -16.92
N PHE A 978 25.87 8.46 -15.82
CA PHE A 978 26.00 9.44 -14.75
C PHE A 978 27.47 9.72 -14.48
N ARG A 979 27.85 11.01 -14.46
CA ARG A 979 29.23 11.47 -14.21
C ARG A 979 29.27 12.49 -13.09
N ILE A 980 30.30 12.43 -12.25
CA ILE A 980 30.63 13.43 -11.23
C ILE A 980 32.08 13.84 -11.45
N ASN A 981 32.33 15.13 -11.70
CA ASN A 981 33.68 15.67 -11.95
C ASN A 981 34.44 14.89 -13.05
N ASP A 982 33.77 14.66 -14.18
CA ASP A 982 34.23 13.86 -15.34
C ASP A 982 34.49 12.37 -15.07
N GLN A 983 34.42 11.93 -13.82
CA GLN A 983 34.46 10.51 -13.47
C GLN A 983 33.10 9.86 -13.77
N LEU A 984 33.13 8.79 -14.55
CA LEU A 984 31.97 7.94 -14.79
C LEU A 984 31.56 7.23 -13.50
N ILE A 985 30.30 7.43 -13.08
CA ILE A 985 29.68 6.84 -11.88
C ILE A 985 28.66 5.76 -12.26
N LEU A 986 27.96 5.90 -13.39
CA LEU A 986 27.24 4.80 -14.03
C LEU A 986 27.40 4.87 -15.56
N PRO A 987 27.65 3.74 -16.26
CA PRO A 987 27.74 3.74 -17.71
C PRO A 987 26.38 3.95 -18.38
N ALA A 988 26.41 4.51 -19.58
CA ALA A 988 25.25 4.73 -20.42
C ALA A 988 24.76 3.43 -21.05
N TYR A 989 23.46 3.36 -21.39
CA TYR A 989 22.86 2.28 -22.16
C TYR A 989 21.58 2.74 -22.87
N ASP A 990 21.25 2.13 -24.00
CA ASP A 990 19.95 2.21 -24.67
C ASP A 990 19.49 0.79 -25.01
N LEU A 991 18.61 0.21 -24.19
CA LEU A 991 18.17 -1.18 -24.36
C LEU A 991 17.37 -1.40 -25.66
N ILE A 992 16.89 -0.32 -26.30
CA ILE A 992 16.06 -0.37 -27.50
C ILE A 992 16.93 -0.26 -28.75
N ASN A 993 17.65 0.85 -28.93
CA ASN A 993 18.41 1.13 -30.15
C ASN A 993 19.88 0.70 -30.07
N GLY A 994 20.42 0.54 -28.86
CA GLY A 994 21.86 0.37 -28.63
C GLY A 994 22.66 1.66 -28.89
N GLY A 995 23.96 1.51 -29.08
CA GLY A 995 24.85 2.60 -29.48
C GLY A 995 25.43 3.43 -28.33
N ALA A 996 25.11 3.12 -27.08
CA ALA A 996 25.81 3.71 -25.95
C ALA A 996 27.25 3.17 -25.84
N PRO A 997 28.21 3.96 -25.30
CA PRO A 997 29.58 3.50 -25.09
C PRO A 997 29.62 2.20 -24.27
N HIS A 998 30.41 1.23 -24.75
CA HIS A 998 30.55 -0.10 -24.15
C HIS A 998 29.27 -0.95 -24.14
N GLN A 999 28.19 -0.51 -24.80
CA GLN A 999 27.01 -1.35 -24.98
C GLN A 999 27.23 -2.33 -26.14
N VAL A 1000 27.07 -3.62 -25.85
CA VAL A 1000 27.34 -4.70 -26.82
C VAL A 1000 26.06 -5.29 -27.41
N TYR A 1001 24.92 -5.13 -26.72
CA TYR A 1001 23.66 -5.76 -27.13
C TYR A 1001 22.44 -4.89 -26.82
N SER A 1002 21.43 -4.96 -27.68
CA SER A 1002 20.17 -4.19 -27.63
C SER A 1002 19.05 -4.93 -28.37
N TYR A 1003 17.80 -4.52 -28.15
CA TYR A 1003 16.67 -5.09 -28.87
C TYR A 1003 16.80 -4.91 -30.39
N LYS A 1004 17.23 -3.75 -30.90
CA LYS A 1004 17.45 -3.53 -32.34
C LYS A 1004 18.42 -4.54 -32.93
N GLN A 1005 19.54 -4.81 -32.25
CA GLN A 1005 20.52 -5.81 -32.70
C GLN A 1005 19.92 -7.22 -32.66
N ALA A 1006 19.18 -7.58 -31.61
CA ALA A 1006 18.48 -8.85 -31.52
C ALA A 1006 17.45 -9.03 -32.66
N PHE A 1007 16.64 -7.99 -32.93
CA PHE A 1007 15.67 -7.99 -34.01
C PHE A 1007 16.36 -8.20 -35.36
N ARG A 1008 17.39 -7.40 -35.67
CA ARG A 1008 18.12 -7.51 -36.94
C ARG A 1008 18.86 -8.83 -37.11
N LYS A 1009 19.26 -9.49 -36.03
CA LYS A 1009 19.88 -10.81 -36.09
C LYS A 1009 18.88 -11.87 -36.57
N HIS A 1010 17.67 -11.86 -36.01
CA HIS A 1010 16.66 -12.92 -36.16
C HIS A 1010 15.61 -12.65 -37.24
N PHE A 1011 15.43 -11.40 -37.65
CA PHE A 1011 14.40 -10.96 -38.59
C PHE A 1011 15.00 -10.05 -39.68
N LYS A 1012 16.10 -10.49 -40.30
CA LYS A 1012 16.89 -9.70 -41.27
C LYS A 1012 16.06 -9.13 -42.43
N ASP A 1013 15.13 -9.94 -42.94
CA ASP A 1013 14.32 -9.60 -44.11
C ASP A 1013 12.97 -8.96 -43.74
N ALA A 1014 12.65 -8.87 -42.44
CA ALA A 1014 11.40 -8.30 -41.96
C ALA A 1014 11.53 -6.78 -41.80
N LYS A 1015 10.49 -6.06 -42.21
CA LYS A 1015 10.35 -4.63 -41.92
C LYS A 1015 9.76 -4.43 -40.53
N SER A 1016 10.53 -3.76 -39.67
CA SER A 1016 10.13 -3.35 -38.33
C SER A 1016 9.38 -2.02 -38.39
N TRP A 1017 8.23 -1.92 -37.74
CA TRP A 1017 7.56 -0.61 -37.60
C TRP A 1017 8.38 0.38 -36.78
N LEU A 1018 9.07 -0.11 -35.76
CA LEU A 1018 9.87 0.74 -34.89
C LEU A 1018 11.14 1.25 -35.60
N PHE A 1019 11.83 0.38 -36.35
CA PHE A 1019 13.17 0.65 -36.85
C PHE A 1019 13.28 0.97 -38.34
N ASP A 1020 12.35 0.54 -39.20
CA ASP A 1020 12.40 0.76 -40.65
C ASP A 1020 11.46 1.86 -41.06
N GLU A 1021 11.93 2.85 -41.83
CA GLU A 1021 11.09 3.91 -42.42
C GLU A 1021 9.96 3.30 -43.28
N ASP A 1022 8.77 3.91 -43.22
CA ASP A 1022 7.72 3.54 -44.16
C ASP A 1022 8.19 3.94 -45.58
N PRO A 1023 8.09 3.05 -46.57
CA PRO A 1023 8.66 3.28 -47.90
C PRO A 1023 8.09 4.49 -48.67
N GLU A 1024 7.06 5.18 -48.17
CA GLU A 1024 6.45 6.34 -48.85
C GLU A 1024 5.94 7.40 -47.88
N TRP A 1025 6.84 8.27 -47.38
CA TRP A 1025 6.52 9.67 -47.00
C TRP A 1025 7.67 10.64 -47.31
N ILE A 1026 8.58 10.26 -48.21
CA ILE A 1026 9.41 11.23 -48.93
C ILE A 1026 8.47 11.94 -49.90
N ASN A 1027 7.86 13.02 -49.42
CA ASN A 1027 7.19 13.96 -50.29
C ASN A 1027 8.14 14.32 -51.42
N GLN A 1028 7.58 14.29 -52.62
CA GLN A 1028 8.02 14.98 -53.82
C GLN A 1028 8.25 16.46 -53.52
N VAL A 1029 9.34 16.79 -52.83
CA VAL A 1029 9.98 18.09 -52.97
C VAL A 1029 10.70 18.00 -54.30
N GLU A 1030 10.22 18.79 -55.26
CA GLU A 1030 10.83 18.99 -56.57
C GLU A 1030 12.36 18.93 -56.49
N THR A 1031 12.91 17.98 -57.23
CA THR A 1031 14.34 17.88 -57.49
C THR A 1031 14.81 19.15 -58.20
N LYS A 1032 15.21 20.18 -57.45
CA LYS A 1032 16.13 21.18 -57.97
C LYS A 1032 17.43 20.45 -58.29
N LYS A 1033 17.77 20.46 -59.58
CA LYS A 1033 18.97 19.88 -60.21
C LYS A 1033 20.21 20.05 -59.32
N PRO A 1034 21.08 19.03 -59.24
CA PRO A 1034 22.35 19.15 -58.55
C PRO A 1034 23.22 20.21 -59.22
N ILE A 1035 23.70 21.17 -58.43
CA ILE A 1035 24.74 22.11 -58.83
C ILE A 1035 26.05 21.32 -58.93
N ASN A 1036 26.73 21.52 -60.05
CA ASN A 1036 27.97 20.87 -60.44
C ASN A 1036 29.14 21.33 -59.53
N ILE A 1037 29.84 20.39 -58.89
CA ILE A 1037 30.86 20.63 -57.84
C ILE A 1037 32.26 20.97 -58.43
N ASN A 1038 32.38 21.15 -59.75
CA ASN A 1038 33.69 21.42 -60.38
C ASN A 1038 34.12 22.89 -60.44
N GLU A 1039 33.37 23.83 -59.87
CA GLU A 1039 33.81 25.22 -59.72
C GLU A 1039 33.81 25.61 -58.24
N ILE A 1040 35.01 25.79 -57.68
CA ILE A 1040 35.45 26.75 -56.65
C ILE A 1040 36.65 26.12 -55.91
N ASN A 1041 37.78 26.07 -56.60
CA ASN A 1041 39.10 26.19 -55.99
C ASN A 1041 39.57 27.62 -56.26
N SER A 1042 39.20 28.56 -55.38
CA SER A 1042 39.97 29.77 -55.07
C SER A 1042 39.11 30.74 -54.26
N ARG A 1043 39.34 30.79 -52.95
CA ARG A 1043 39.57 32.02 -52.16
C ARG A 1043 39.42 31.73 -50.66
N GLU A 1044 40.38 32.25 -49.93
CA GLU A 1044 40.55 32.20 -48.47
C GLU A 1044 39.42 32.89 -47.67
N PRO A 1045 39.35 32.63 -46.36
CA PRO A 1045 38.11 32.75 -45.59
C PRO A 1045 38.07 34.01 -44.72
N LYS A 1046 36.96 34.76 -44.74
CA LYS A 1046 36.53 35.58 -43.59
C LYS A 1046 35.00 35.64 -43.46
N SER A 1047 34.57 35.30 -42.24
CA SER A 1047 33.35 35.74 -41.53
C SER A 1047 31.96 35.43 -42.10
N ALA A 1048 31.28 34.44 -41.52
CA ALA A 1048 29.93 34.57 -40.94
C ALA A 1048 29.51 33.25 -40.25
N PHE A 1049 29.58 33.19 -38.91
CA PHE A 1049 28.84 32.20 -38.13
C PHE A 1049 27.67 32.95 -37.47
N ILE A 1050 26.46 32.56 -37.86
CA ILE A 1050 25.21 32.92 -37.17
C ILE A 1050 25.11 31.98 -35.96
N VAL A 1051 25.09 32.57 -34.77
CA VAL A 1051 24.80 31.91 -33.50
C VAL A 1051 23.43 32.40 -33.06
N ASP A 1052 22.43 31.52 -33.06
CA ASP A 1052 21.18 31.74 -32.32
C ASP A 1052 21.25 30.98 -31.00
N LYS A 1053 21.47 31.72 -29.91
CA LYS A 1053 21.23 31.25 -28.54
C LYS A 1053 20.77 32.40 -27.64
N LEU A 1054 19.65 32.12 -26.99
CA LEU A 1054 19.31 32.41 -25.59
C LEU A 1054 19.19 33.88 -25.15
N VAL A 1055 17.92 34.27 -25.01
CA VAL A 1055 17.46 35.37 -24.17
C VAL A 1055 17.69 35.01 -22.68
N TYR A 1056 18.64 35.68 -22.04
CA TYR A 1056 18.62 35.96 -20.61
C TYR A 1056 18.50 37.48 -20.46
N ALA A 1057 17.35 37.95 -19.98
CA ALA A 1057 17.17 39.34 -19.62
C ALA A 1057 17.64 39.55 -18.17
N ASN A 1058 18.82 40.15 -18.00
CA ASN A 1058 19.12 40.94 -16.80
C ASN A 1058 19.52 42.34 -17.29
N ARG A 1059 18.71 43.33 -16.92
CA ARG A 1059 18.88 44.73 -17.31
C ARG A 1059 20.00 45.38 -16.48
N SER A 1060 20.92 45.95 -17.25
CA SER A 1060 21.89 47.04 -17.02
C SER A 1060 21.97 47.75 -15.66
N PRO A 1061 23.20 48.15 -15.28
CA PRO A 1061 23.47 49.24 -14.34
C PRO A 1061 23.56 50.59 -15.09
N VAL A 1062 23.14 51.68 -14.43
CA VAL A 1062 23.63 53.03 -14.73
C VAL A 1062 23.96 53.73 -13.43
N ALA A 1063 25.15 54.31 -13.44
CA ALA A 1063 25.87 54.98 -12.37
C ALA A 1063 25.19 56.24 -11.82
N ASN A 1064 25.49 56.56 -10.55
CA ASN A 1064 26.24 57.78 -10.22
C ASN A 1064 26.63 57.83 -8.73
N ARG A 1065 27.95 58.06 -8.53
CA ARG A 1065 28.69 58.48 -7.32
C ARG A 1065 28.75 57.55 -6.11
#